data_AF-A0A3N7IDX1-F1
#
_entry.id   AF-A0A3N7IDX1-F1
#
_cell.length_a   1.000
_cell.length_b   1.000
_cell.length_c   1.000
_cell.angle_alpha   90.00
_cell.angle_beta   90.00
_cell.angle_gamma   90.00
#
_symmetry.space_group_name_H-M   'P 1'
#
loop_
_entity.id
_entity.type
_entity.pdbx_description
1 polymer ?
#
loop_
_entity_poly.entity_id
_entity_poly.type
_entity_poly.pdbx_seq_one_letter_code
_entity_poly.pdbx_strand_id
1 'polypeptide(L)'
;MKRYVITTLCLVIAGQLMAGPDNIAPSAKVTASSVNSPKALERGLIDGLIGIENKGEWSSQSTLTSWGAIDYPWVQLDWNQPQRINRIVLYDRATRDSHTAGGTLYFSDGSSLAVSAIPNDGRAKTIDFPEKEVVWVRFEVTDGDGLQLGLSEMEVYPTAGNTVDFVSKVDPYIESARGRYFFFVTGNQPFGMIGAAPLTRNKNQYGGGYNYNSLEVLGFPQVHGWMLSGITLMPTTGTVDPRKGEQYWKSKFSHDGEIVQPAYHRLFLEDYGIWVEQTATERVSFYRLRYTKNTASDILLNLGGYLGETTMTDADVRRVSDTELEGSVISTGRFWGGPDKVKIFFVMKFDKPFHTLDGWNGSETYSQVTRLKGSSEVHPKNAGESYVDAPTAGISARYAAAAGEQIQVKFAISYTSVENARNNLNAECDHWDFDAVRAQSRAVWNEYLGRIDVKGGTEAQRVKFYTDLWHVLMGRHKIDDVSGDYPDYTQGDREGRFTKNARLIVRTLPKNPDGSVRFHMYNSDAFWLTQWNLNVLWGLAWPEVLDDFAASLIQYAKNGGLLPRGPNVGGYSFIMTSCPATNLITSAYQKGMLTKMDPADAYLAMVENHKPGGMLGPKEEIAFYIKNGYYPGNAGITIEAAFQDWALSQMAEKMGKGKDAVYYAKRSMGWKKLFRPDQQLIFPKDADGRWLHADPLSGQGWIEANAWQATWGLSHAIPELAQLMGGNDAFCKKLNHAFEQSAKDDFVFGYSNGYVSYANQPGCSNAHVFSHAGQPWLTQYWVRRVKEQAYGAITPDKGYGGHDEDQGQMGGVSALMAIGLFNIQGN
;
A
#
# COMPACT_ATOMS: atom_id res chain seq x y z
N MET A 1 -1.02 2.66 -58.10
CA MET A 1 -1.48 1.45 -57.40
C MET A 1 -1.43 1.70 -55.90
N LYS A 2 -2.58 2.07 -55.30
CA LYS A 2 -2.73 2.24 -53.84
C LYS A 2 -3.36 0.95 -53.30
N ARG A 3 -2.65 0.24 -52.41
CA ARG A 3 -3.19 -0.93 -51.69
C ARG A 3 -3.83 -0.43 -50.40
N TYR A 4 -5.12 -0.69 -50.26
CA TYR A 4 -5.84 -0.59 -48.99
C TYR A 4 -5.50 -1.84 -48.17
N VAL A 5 -4.90 -1.65 -46.99
CA VAL A 5 -4.82 -2.68 -45.96
C VAL A 5 -6.01 -2.46 -45.03
N ILE A 6 -6.96 -3.38 -45.07
CA ILE A 6 -8.04 -3.47 -44.10
C ILE A 6 -7.45 -4.17 -42.88
N THR A 7 -7.16 -3.41 -41.84
CA THR A 7 -6.78 -3.96 -40.54
C THR A 7 -8.07 -4.28 -39.79
N THR A 8 -8.42 -5.55 -39.69
CA THR A 8 -9.48 -6.04 -38.81
C THR A 8 -9.04 -5.79 -37.38
N LEU A 9 -9.67 -4.81 -36.72
CA LEU A 9 -9.45 -4.52 -35.31
C LEU A 9 -10.14 -5.62 -34.48
N CYS A 10 -9.42 -6.68 -34.15
CA CYS A 10 -9.83 -7.56 -33.05
C CYS A 10 -9.75 -6.74 -31.76
N LEU A 11 -10.89 -6.24 -31.29
CA LEU A 11 -11.05 -5.78 -29.91
C LEU A 11 -10.85 -6.99 -29.00
N VAL A 12 -9.59 -7.24 -28.61
CA VAL A 12 -9.31 -7.97 -27.38
C VAL A 12 -9.71 -7.00 -26.27
N ILE A 13 -10.91 -7.18 -25.75
CA ILE A 13 -11.30 -6.57 -24.47
C ILE A 13 -10.40 -7.25 -23.44
N ALA A 14 -9.25 -6.63 -23.15
CA ALA A 14 -8.51 -6.94 -21.94
C ALA A 14 -9.42 -6.50 -20.79
N GLY A 15 -10.15 -7.46 -20.21
CA GLY A 15 -10.91 -7.22 -18.99
C GLY A 15 -9.93 -6.71 -17.93
N GLN A 16 -10.10 -5.47 -17.50
CA GLN A 16 -9.38 -4.95 -16.36
C GLN A 16 -10.07 -5.52 -15.13
N LEU A 17 -9.35 -6.36 -14.39
CA LEU A 17 -9.82 -6.81 -13.09
C LEU A 17 -9.82 -5.63 -12.14
N MET A 18 -11.01 -5.28 -11.65
CA MET A 18 -11.16 -4.40 -10.50
C MET A 18 -11.35 -5.25 -9.25
N ALA A 19 -10.78 -4.81 -8.13
CA ALA A 19 -11.34 -5.18 -6.83
C ALA A 19 -12.81 -4.79 -6.76
N GLY A 20 -13.61 -5.68 -6.18
CA GLY A 20 -15.06 -5.61 -6.31
C GLY A 20 -15.78 -5.81 -4.98
N PRO A 21 -17.10 -5.58 -4.96
CA PRO A 21 -17.96 -5.94 -3.84
C PRO A 21 -17.93 -7.41 -3.47
N ASP A 22 -18.64 -7.74 -2.40
CA ASP A 22 -18.80 -9.10 -1.95
C ASP A 22 -19.74 -9.89 -2.87
N ASN A 23 -19.54 -11.21 -2.92
CA ASN A 23 -20.40 -12.14 -3.66
C ASN A 23 -21.84 -12.07 -3.12
N ILE A 24 -22.81 -11.82 -4.00
CA ILE A 24 -24.24 -11.74 -3.66
C ILE A 24 -25.01 -13.04 -3.93
N ALA A 25 -24.37 -14.05 -4.52
CA ALA A 25 -24.99 -15.35 -4.77
C ALA A 25 -25.58 -16.01 -3.51
N PRO A 26 -24.96 -15.93 -2.31
CA PRO A 26 -25.54 -16.49 -1.08
C PRO A 26 -26.90 -15.91 -0.66
N SER A 27 -27.29 -14.75 -1.20
CA SER A 27 -28.59 -14.12 -0.95
C SER A 27 -29.69 -14.54 -1.94
N ALA A 28 -29.33 -15.28 -2.99
CA ALA A 28 -30.26 -15.72 -4.02
C ALA A 28 -30.99 -17.00 -3.62
N LYS A 29 -32.17 -17.21 -4.20
CA LYS A 29 -32.84 -18.50 -4.22
C LYS A 29 -32.29 -19.32 -5.39
N VAL A 30 -31.88 -20.56 -5.14
CA VAL A 30 -31.37 -21.47 -6.17
C VAL A 30 -32.49 -22.35 -6.73
N THR A 31 -32.59 -22.45 -8.06
CA THR A 31 -33.43 -23.45 -8.76
C THR A 31 -32.62 -24.13 -9.86
N ALA A 32 -32.94 -25.38 -10.19
CA ALA A 32 -32.22 -26.13 -11.24
C ALA A 32 -33.18 -27.01 -12.05
N SER A 33 -32.76 -27.40 -13.26
CA SER A 33 -33.50 -28.33 -14.13
C SER A 33 -33.70 -29.69 -13.49
N SER A 34 -32.66 -30.19 -12.81
CA SER A 34 -32.64 -31.46 -12.09
C SER A 34 -31.53 -31.46 -11.03
N VAL A 35 -31.66 -32.37 -10.05
CA VAL A 35 -30.70 -32.50 -8.95
C VAL A 35 -30.61 -33.97 -8.52
N ASN A 36 -29.40 -34.50 -8.34
CA ASN A 36 -29.23 -35.83 -7.76
C ASN A 36 -29.58 -35.90 -6.27
N SER A 37 -29.39 -34.80 -5.54
CA SER A 37 -29.74 -34.68 -4.12
C SER A 37 -30.40 -33.33 -3.84
N PRO A 38 -31.73 -33.28 -3.61
CA PRO A 38 -32.43 -32.03 -3.33
C PRO A 38 -31.86 -31.26 -2.12
N LYS A 39 -31.38 -31.97 -1.09
CA LYS A 39 -30.70 -31.38 0.07
C LYS A 39 -29.35 -30.73 -0.30
N ALA A 40 -28.72 -31.15 -1.39
CA ALA A 40 -27.47 -30.57 -1.88
C ALA A 40 -27.71 -29.28 -2.69
N LEU A 41 -28.86 -29.11 -3.36
CA LEU A 41 -29.11 -27.91 -4.19
C LEU A 41 -29.34 -26.65 -3.35
N GLU A 42 -30.11 -26.72 -2.26
CA GLU A 42 -30.51 -25.51 -1.52
C GLU A 42 -29.34 -24.66 -1.00
N ARG A 43 -28.15 -25.25 -0.87
CA ARG A 43 -26.94 -24.53 -0.44
C ARG A 43 -25.69 -24.84 -1.26
N GLY A 44 -25.58 -26.01 -1.88
CA GLY A 44 -24.30 -26.50 -2.42
C GLY A 44 -23.72 -25.69 -3.57
N LEU A 45 -24.50 -24.87 -4.30
CA LEU A 45 -23.94 -24.02 -5.34
C LEU A 45 -23.35 -22.69 -4.81
N ILE A 46 -23.78 -22.27 -3.61
CA ILE A 46 -23.61 -20.91 -3.08
C ILE A 46 -23.17 -20.90 -1.61
N ASP A 47 -22.50 -21.96 -1.14
CA ASP A 47 -22.10 -22.15 0.27
C ASP A 47 -20.64 -21.80 0.56
N GLY A 48 -19.85 -21.49 -0.47
CA GLY A 48 -18.42 -21.18 -0.35
C GLY A 48 -17.53 -22.41 -0.16
N LEU A 49 -18.02 -23.62 -0.43
CA LEU A 49 -17.23 -24.86 -0.44
C LEU A 49 -16.71 -25.16 -1.85
N ILE A 50 -15.73 -24.37 -2.26
CA ILE A 50 -15.27 -24.34 -3.65
C ILE A 50 -14.22 -25.42 -3.95
N GLY A 51 -14.46 -26.21 -5.00
CA GLY A 51 -13.50 -27.16 -5.57
C GLY A 51 -13.27 -28.39 -4.70
N ILE A 52 -14.29 -28.82 -3.93
CA ILE A 52 -14.18 -29.93 -2.99
C ILE A 52 -15.01 -31.09 -3.53
N GLU A 53 -14.33 -32.17 -3.89
CA GLU A 53 -14.98 -33.31 -4.55
C GLU A 53 -16.16 -33.86 -3.71
N ASN A 54 -17.35 -33.92 -4.33
CA ASN A 54 -18.59 -34.42 -3.74
C ASN A 54 -19.10 -33.66 -2.49
N LYS A 55 -18.71 -32.40 -2.30
CA LYS A 55 -19.17 -31.54 -1.20
C LYS A 55 -19.45 -30.13 -1.69
N GLY A 56 -20.58 -29.55 -1.29
CA GLY A 56 -20.97 -28.19 -1.68
C GLY A 56 -20.94 -28.06 -3.20
N GLU A 57 -21.84 -28.78 -3.88
CA GLU A 57 -21.94 -28.72 -5.32
C GLU A 57 -23.40 -28.84 -5.77
N TRP A 58 -23.71 -28.23 -6.91
CA TRP A 58 -24.86 -28.63 -7.72
C TRP A 58 -24.43 -29.76 -8.66
N SER A 59 -25.11 -30.90 -8.56
CA SER A 59 -24.96 -32.04 -9.46
C SER A 59 -26.33 -32.37 -10.05
N SER A 60 -26.45 -32.26 -11.38
CA SER A 60 -27.71 -32.52 -12.10
C SER A 60 -27.93 -34.02 -12.31
N GLN A 61 -29.14 -34.41 -12.69
CA GLN A 61 -29.45 -35.78 -13.13
C GLN A 61 -29.06 -36.03 -14.60
N SER A 62 -28.17 -35.20 -15.18
CA SER A 62 -27.84 -35.27 -16.59
C SER A 62 -27.28 -36.62 -16.99
N THR A 63 -27.69 -37.07 -18.17
CA THR A 63 -27.19 -38.30 -18.80
C THR A 63 -26.54 -37.99 -20.13
N LEU A 64 -25.57 -38.83 -20.52
CA LEU A 64 -24.95 -38.78 -21.84
C LEU A 64 -25.50 -39.91 -22.70
N THR A 65 -26.02 -39.58 -23.88
CA THR A 65 -26.41 -40.58 -24.88
C THR A 65 -25.18 -41.29 -25.47
N SER A 66 -25.38 -42.45 -26.11
CA SER A 66 -24.27 -43.23 -26.69
C SER A 66 -23.52 -42.53 -27.83
N TRP A 67 -24.09 -41.48 -28.41
CA TRP A 67 -23.47 -40.62 -29.43
C TRP A 67 -23.05 -39.25 -28.88
N GLY A 68 -23.02 -39.07 -27.56
CA GLY A 68 -22.42 -37.90 -26.89
C GLY A 68 -23.33 -36.68 -26.70
N ALA A 69 -24.65 -36.79 -26.94
CA ALA A 69 -25.58 -35.70 -26.64
C ALA A 69 -25.89 -35.62 -25.13
N ILE A 70 -25.91 -34.40 -24.59
CA ILE A 70 -26.31 -34.04 -23.22
C ILE A 70 -27.73 -33.44 -23.20
N ASP A 71 -28.38 -33.42 -22.04
CA ASP A 71 -29.74 -32.92 -21.82
C ASP A 71 -29.81 -31.44 -21.42
N TYR A 72 -28.71 -30.69 -21.61
CA TYR A 72 -28.59 -29.25 -21.31
C TYR A 72 -29.07 -28.87 -19.89
N PRO A 73 -28.49 -29.47 -18.83
CA PRO A 73 -28.89 -29.14 -17.46
C PRO A 73 -28.61 -27.67 -17.15
N TRP A 74 -29.46 -27.04 -16.34
CA TRP A 74 -29.31 -25.64 -15.97
C TRP A 74 -29.52 -25.39 -14.48
N VAL A 75 -28.91 -24.32 -13.99
CA VAL A 75 -29.10 -23.79 -12.63
C VAL A 75 -29.31 -22.28 -12.69
N GLN A 76 -30.14 -21.76 -11.79
CA GLN A 76 -30.57 -20.37 -11.76
C GLN A 76 -30.54 -19.82 -10.34
N LEU A 77 -30.08 -18.57 -10.23
CA LEU A 77 -30.10 -17.76 -9.03
C LEU A 77 -31.14 -16.65 -9.20
N ASP A 78 -32.10 -16.58 -8.27
CA ASP A 78 -33.18 -15.59 -8.25
C ASP A 78 -33.05 -14.66 -7.03
N TRP A 79 -33.07 -13.34 -7.24
CA TRP A 79 -33.10 -12.33 -6.17
C TRP A 79 -34.48 -11.69 -6.05
N ASN A 80 -34.85 -11.32 -4.82
CA ASN A 80 -36.13 -10.66 -4.55
C ASN A 80 -36.17 -9.19 -5.05
N GLN A 81 -35.01 -8.61 -5.37
CA GLN A 81 -34.85 -7.23 -5.83
C GLN A 81 -33.86 -7.19 -6.99
N PRO A 82 -33.99 -6.24 -7.93
CA PRO A 82 -33.01 -6.04 -8.99
C PRO A 82 -31.59 -5.83 -8.45
N GLN A 83 -30.63 -6.48 -9.08
CA GLN A 83 -29.20 -6.43 -8.78
C GLN A 83 -28.45 -5.88 -10.00
N ARG A 84 -27.50 -4.97 -9.79
CA ARG A 84 -26.59 -4.51 -10.83
C ARG A 84 -25.30 -5.31 -10.75
N ILE A 85 -25.01 -6.13 -11.76
CA ILE A 85 -23.88 -7.08 -11.78
C ILE A 85 -23.02 -6.90 -13.03
N ASN A 86 -21.74 -7.21 -12.92
CA ASN A 86 -20.78 -7.15 -14.03
C ASN A 86 -19.76 -8.30 -14.04
N ARG A 87 -19.81 -9.19 -13.05
CA ARG A 87 -18.89 -10.33 -12.95
C ARG A 87 -19.58 -11.56 -12.37
N ILE A 88 -19.27 -12.71 -12.95
CA ILE A 88 -19.66 -14.04 -12.46
C ILE A 88 -18.41 -14.92 -12.45
N VAL A 89 -18.27 -15.76 -11.43
CA VAL A 89 -17.21 -16.77 -11.37
C VAL A 89 -17.85 -18.14 -11.26
N LEU A 90 -17.48 -19.04 -12.18
CA LEU A 90 -17.97 -20.41 -12.23
C LEU A 90 -16.87 -21.38 -11.84
N TYR A 91 -17.25 -22.41 -11.11
CA TYR A 91 -16.35 -23.48 -10.68
C TYR A 91 -16.99 -24.80 -11.05
N ASP A 92 -16.33 -25.59 -11.91
CA ASP A 92 -16.78 -26.94 -12.19
C ASP A 92 -16.70 -27.81 -10.93
N ARG A 93 -17.38 -28.96 -10.95
CA ARG A 93 -17.18 -29.99 -9.92
C ARG A 93 -15.73 -30.45 -9.97
N ALA A 94 -15.15 -30.74 -8.81
CA ALA A 94 -13.75 -31.19 -8.70
C ALA A 94 -13.56 -32.70 -8.95
N THR A 95 -14.57 -33.39 -9.49
CA THR A 95 -14.50 -34.81 -9.84
C THR A 95 -13.88 -34.99 -11.23
N ARG A 96 -13.22 -36.12 -11.48
CA ARG A 96 -12.65 -36.44 -12.80
C ARG A 96 -13.62 -37.18 -13.73
N ASP A 97 -14.76 -37.63 -13.20
CA ASP A 97 -15.72 -38.45 -13.94
C ASP A 97 -16.76 -37.61 -14.73
N SER A 98 -16.74 -36.29 -14.54
CA SER A 98 -17.65 -35.33 -15.15
C SER A 98 -16.95 -33.99 -15.33
N HIS A 99 -17.13 -33.36 -16.49
CA HIS A 99 -16.57 -32.04 -16.80
C HIS A 99 -17.64 -31.14 -17.41
N THR A 100 -17.99 -30.07 -16.70
CA THR A 100 -18.79 -28.98 -17.29
C THR A 100 -17.86 -28.01 -18.02
N ALA A 101 -17.64 -28.20 -19.32
CA ALA A 101 -16.64 -27.47 -20.10
C ALA A 101 -17.10 -26.08 -20.58
N GLY A 102 -18.40 -25.90 -20.77
CA GLY A 102 -18.98 -24.67 -21.28
C GLY A 102 -20.51 -24.60 -21.19
N GLY A 103 -21.04 -23.41 -21.43
CA GLY A 103 -22.46 -23.13 -21.27
C GLY A 103 -22.86 -21.77 -21.76
N THR A 104 -24.11 -21.40 -21.48
CA THR A 104 -24.64 -20.06 -21.73
C THR A 104 -25.19 -19.48 -20.43
N LEU A 105 -24.74 -18.29 -20.08
CA LEU A 105 -25.37 -17.45 -19.06
C LEU A 105 -26.54 -16.71 -19.70
N TYR A 106 -27.74 -16.87 -19.15
CA TYR A 106 -28.93 -16.10 -19.50
C TYR A 106 -29.28 -15.14 -18.36
N PHE A 107 -29.74 -13.95 -18.72
CA PHE A 107 -30.07 -12.90 -17.77
C PHE A 107 -31.54 -12.50 -17.90
N SER A 108 -32.13 -11.99 -16.81
CA SER A 108 -33.53 -11.54 -16.80
C SER A 108 -33.85 -10.37 -17.74
N ASP A 109 -32.84 -9.65 -18.22
CA ASP A 109 -32.98 -8.59 -19.24
C ASP A 109 -33.14 -9.15 -20.67
N GLY A 110 -33.10 -10.48 -20.84
CA GLY A 110 -33.21 -11.18 -22.12
C GLY A 110 -31.88 -11.36 -22.85
N SER A 111 -30.77 -10.86 -22.31
CA SER A 111 -29.44 -11.06 -22.88
C SER A 111 -28.84 -12.42 -22.51
N SER A 112 -27.81 -12.84 -23.25
CA SER A 112 -27.04 -14.04 -22.94
C SER A 112 -25.55 -13.86 -23.23
N LEU A 113 -24.71 -14.69 -22.60
CA LEU A 113 -23.26 -14.74 -22.79
C LEU A 113 -22.80 -16.19 -22.87
N ALA A 114 -22.06 -16.52 -23.92
CA ALA A 114 -21.43 -17.83 -24.05
C ALA A 114 -20.23 -17.92 -23.09
N VAL A 115 -20.09 -19.07 -22.44
CA VAL A 115 -18.97 -19.41 -21.56
C VAL A 115 -18.29 -20.65 -22.09
N SER A 116 -16.97 -20.62 -22.17
CA SER A 116 -16.14 -21.72 -22.65
C SER A 116 -14.91 -21.91 -21.79
N ALA A 117 -14.34 -23.12 -21.83
CA ALA A 117 -13.08 -23.47 -21.17
C ALA A 117 -13.14 -23.26 -19.65
N ILE A 118 -14.21 -23.76 -19.03
CA ILE A 118 -14.28 -23.92 -17.57
C ILE A 118 -13.31 -25.05 -17.17
N PRO A 119 -12.40 -24.85 -16.20
CA PRO A 119 -11.44 -25.88 -15.78
C PRO A 119 -12.10 -27.13 -15.15
N ASN A 120 -11.67 -28.33 -15.55
CA ASN A 120 -12.14 -29.64 -15.05
C ASN A 120 -11.50 -30.06 -13.71
N ASP A 121 -11.27 -29.11 -12.81
CA ASP A 121 -10.57 -29.37 -11.55
C ASP A 121 -11.06 -28.48 -10.40
N GLY A 122 -12.22 -27.84 -10.59
CA GLY A 122 -12.80 -26.92 -9.61
C GLY A 122 -12.06 -25.59 -9.48
N ARG A 123 -11.13 -25.27 -10.39
CA ARG A 123 -10.58 -23.91 -10.48
C ARG A 123 -11.59 -22.94 -11.07
N ALA A 124 -11.39 -21.68 -10.73
CA ALA A 124 -12.23 -20.58 -11.13
C ALA A 124 -12.20 -20.34 -12.64
N LYS A 125 -13.35 -19.95 -13.18
CA LYS A 125 -13.49 -19.27 -14.47
C LYS A 125 -14.22 -17.95 -14.25
N THR A 126 -13.52 -16.82 -14.44
CA THR A 126 -14.15 -15.49 -14.36
C THR A 126 -14.77 -15.10 -15.69
N ILE A 127 -15.95 -14.49 -15.62
CA ILE A 127 -16.67 -13.90 -16.74
C ILE A 127 -17.01 -12.45 -16.37
N ASP A 128 -16.25 -11.51 -16.89
CA ASP A 128 -16.54 -10.07 -16.80
C ASP A 128 -17.39 -9.61 -18.00
N PHE A 129 -18.34 -8.71 -17.76
CA PHE A 129 -19.22 -8.15 -18.78
C PHE A 129 -19.66 -6.73 -18.43
N PRO A 130 -20.12 -5.91 -19.39
CA PRO A 130 -20.70 -4.61 -19.08
C PRO A 130 -21.86 -4.75 -18.10
N GLU A 131 -22.02 -3.78 -17.20
CA GLU A 131 -23.05 -3.81 -16.16
C GLU A 131 -24.45 -4.18 -16.72
N LYS A 132 -25.13 -5.07 -15.98
CA LYS A 132 -26.52 -5.49 -16.23
C LYS A 132 -27.34 -5.32 -14.97
N GLU A 133 -28.58 -4.88 -15.11
CA GLU A 133 -29.58 -4.93 -14.03
C GLU A 133 -30.44 -6.19 -14.20
N VAL A 134 -30.40 -7.09 -13.22
CA VAL A 134 -31.04 -8.41 -13.29
C VAL A 134 -31.75 -8.79 -12.01
N VAL A 135 -32.82 -9.57 -12.11
CA VAL A 135 -33.48 -10.24 -10.97
C VAL A 135 -33.20 -11.73 -10.93
N TRP A 136 -32.70 -12.31 -12.03
CA TRP A 136 -32.19 -13.68 -12.06
C TRP A 136 -31.06 -13.83 -13.07
N VAL A 137 -30.18 -14.81 -12.81
CA VAL A 137 -29.20 -15.31 -13.78
C VAL A 137 -29.27 -16.82 -13.84
N ARG A 138 -29.19 -17.39 -15.04
CA ARG A 138 -29.21 -18.85 -15.27
C ARG A 138 -27.96 -19.26 -16.03
N PHE A 139 -27.28 -20.30 -15.56
CA PHE A 139 -26.26 -21.00 -16.32
C PHE A 139 -26.84 -22.30 -16.88
N GLU A 140 -26.84 -22.44 -18.20
CA GLU A 140 -27.24 -23.65 -18.92
C GLU A 140 -25.99 -24.31 -19.52
N VAL A 141 -25.76 -25.56 -19.19
CA VAL A 141 -24.62 -26.31 -19.72
C VAL A 141 -24.87 -26.64 -21.18
N THR A 142 -23.95 -26.25 -22.06
CA THR A 142 -24.04 -26.52 -23.51
C THR A 142 -22.90 -27.40 -24.02
N ASP A 143 -21.85 -27.55 -23.22
CA ASP A 143 -20.70 -28.40 -23.51
C ASP A 143 -20.21 -29.05 -22.22
N GLY A 144 -20.09 -30.37 -22.23
CA GLY A 144 -19.63 -31.14 -21.08
C GLY A 144 -19.48 -32.63 -21.41
N ASP A 145 -18.67 -33.31 -20.61
CA ASP A 145 -18.37 -34.73 -20.75
C ASP A 145 -18.66 -35.47 -19.44
N GLY A 146 -19.04 -36.74 -19.53
CA GLY A 146 -19.44 -37.55 -18.37
C GLY A 146 -20.92 -37.41 -17.96
N LEU A 147 -21.24 -37.99 -16.80
CA LEU A 147 -22.60 -37.99 -16.23
C LEU A 147 -22.71 -36.96 -15.11
N GLN A 148 -23.93 -36.49 -14.84
CA GLN A 148 -24.20 -35.62 -13.69
C GLN A 148 -23.43 -34.29 -13.70
N LEU A 149 -23.39 -33.65 -14.87
CA LEU A 149 -22.82 -32.31 -15.09
C LEU A 149 -23.37 -31.32 -14.05
N GLY A 150 -22.54 -30.37 -13.67
CA GLY A 150 -22.86 -29.47 -12.57
C GLY A 150 -21.71 -28.53 -12.22
N LEU A 151 -21.85 -27.82 -11.12
CA LEU A 151 -20.88 -26.83 -10.67
C LEU A 151 -20.59 -27.05 -9.18
N SER A 152 -19.33 -26.84 -8.78
CA SER A 152 -19.00 -26.71 -7.36
C SER A 152 -19.54 -25.41 -6.79
N GLU A 153 -19.38 -24.29 -7.51
CA GLU A 153 -19.79 -22.99 -6.99
C GLU A 153 -20.15 -22.04 -8.15
N MET A 154 -21.09 -21.13 -7.89
CA MET A 154 -21.37 -19.98 -8.75
C MET A 154 -21.38 -18.70 -7.90
N GLU A 155 -20.38 -17.85 -8.11
CA GLU A 155 -20.30 -16.55 -7.47
C GLU A 155 -20.79 -15.44 -8.41
N VAL A 156 -21.48 -14.46 -7.86
CA VAL A 156 -22.03 -13.31 -8.60
C VAL A 156 -21.65 -12.03 -7.89
N TYR A 157 -21.05 -11.09 -8.62
CA TYR A 157 -20.50 -9.87 -8.06
C TYR A 157 -21.24 -8.64 -8.60
N PRO A 158 -21.71 -7.75 -7.72
CA PRO A 158 -22.34 -6.52 -8.14
C PRO A 158 -21.34 -5.51 -8.72
N THR A 159 -21.85 -4.51 -9.43
CA THR A 159 -21.03 -3.40 -9.94
C THR A 159 -20.77 -2.37 -8.84
N ALA A 160 -19.56 -1.81 -8.77
CA ALA A 160 -19.08 -0.90 -7.72
C ALA A 160 -19.69 0.53 -7.76
N GLY A 161 -20.91 0.67 -8.30
CA GLY A 161 -21.60 1.94 -8.48
C GLY A 161 -21.93 2.69 -7.18
N ASN A 162 -22.70 3.78 -7.30
CA ASN A 162 -22.99 4.68 -6.17
C ASN A 162 -23.73 4.03 -4.98
N THR A 163 -24.33 2.85 -5.19
CA THR A 163 -25.13 2.12 -4.19
C THR A 163 -24.32 1.16 -3.33
N VAL A 164 -23.05 0.93 -3.67
CA VAL A 164 -22.14 0.06 -2.91
C VAL A 164 -21.30 0.91 -1.96
N ASP A 165 -20.85 0.29 -0.87
CA ASP A 165 -20.00 0.95 0.13
C ASP A 165 -18.67 1.46 -0.46
N PHE A 166 -17.89 2.16 0.36
CA PHE A 166 -16.66 2.82 -0.08
C PHE A 166 -15.52 1.83 -0.33
N VAL A 167 -15.44 0.74 0.44
CA VAL A 167 -14.44 -0.32 0.25
C VAL A 167 -14.55 -0.94 -1.15
N SER A 168 -15.76 -1.16 -1.64
CA SER A 168 -16.01 -1.68 -2.98
C SER A 168 -15.62 -0.75 -4.12
N LYS A 169 -15.32 0.52 -3.83
CA LYS A 169 -14.85 1.50 -4.82
C LYS A 169 -13.32 1.58 -4.86
N VAL A 170 -12.61 0.80 -4.05
CA VAL A 170 -11.14 0.78 -4.07
C VAL A 170 -10.69 -0.33 -5.01
N ASP A 171 -9.74 0.00 -5.90
CA ASP A 171 -9.06 -0.96 -6.76
C ASP A 171 -7.55 -1.04 -6.47
N PRO A 172 -7.12 -1.93 -5.56
CA PRO A 172 -5.70 -2.10 -5.21
C PRO A 172 -4.82 -2.55 -6.37
N TYR A 173 -5.39 -3.04 -7.48
CA TYR A 173 -4.57 -3.44 -8.62
C TYR A 173 -3.96 -2.25 -9.35
N ILE A 174 -4.54 -1.05 -9.26
CA ILE A 174 -4.06 0.15 -9.96
C ILE A 174 -2.58 0.39 -9.63
N GLU A 175 -1.72 0.38 -10.66
CA GLU A 175 -0.26 0.53 -10.59
C GLU A 175 0.52 -0.55 -9.79
N SER A 176 -0.12 -1.65 -9.40
CA SER A 176 0.55 -2.75 -8.70
C SER A 176 1.74 -3.36 -9.47
N ALA A 177 1.82 -3.21 -10.80
CA ALA A 177 2.95 -3.71 -11.58
C ALA A 177 4.24 -2.90 -11.42
N ARG A 178 4.20 -1.71 -10.78
CA ARG A 178 5.35 -0.79 -10.61
C ARG A 178 5.65 -0.41 -9.16
N GLY A 179 4.72 -0.67 -8.24
CA GLY A 179 4.84 -0.30 -6.83
C GLY A 179 6.11 -0.77 -6.13
N ARG A 180 6.42 -0.11 -5.01
CA ARG A 180 7.38 -0.60 -4.01
C ARG A 180 6.84 -1.82 -3.27
N TYR A 181 7.70 -2.51 -2.53
CA TYR A 181 7.36 -3.69 -1.73
C TYR A 181 6.13 -3.49 -0.84
N PHE A 182 5.98 -2.31 -0.24
CA PHE A 182 4.88 -1.94 0.64
C PHE A 182 3.72 -1.20 -0.06
N PHE A 183 3.66 -1.24 -1.40
CA PHE A 183 2.60 -0.56 -2.17
C PHE A 183 1.27 -1.31 -2.13
N PHE A 184 1.29 -2.64 -2.17
CA PHE A 184 0.09 -3.46 -2.23
C PHE A 184 -0.06 -4.23 -0.91
N VAL A 185 -0.79 -3.66 0.05
CA VAL A 185 -0.93 -4.23 1.41
C VAL A 185 -2.42 -4.40 1.74
N THR A 186 -3.01 -5.46 1.20
CA THR A 186 -4.47 -5.70 1.25
C THR A 186 -4.95 -6.14 2.62
N GLY A 187 -4.15 -6.90 3.39
CA GLY A 187 -4.49 -7.35 4.73
C GLY A 187 -4.07 -6.36 5.81
N ASN A 188 -4.47 -5.08 5.70
CA ASN A 188 -4.14 -4.01 6.66
C ASN A 188 -5.35 -3.10 6.92
N GLN A 189 -5.48 -2.60 8.14
CA GLN A 189 -6.36 -1.47 8.49
C GLN A 189 -5.63 -0.13 8.30
N PRO A 190 -6.31 1.03 8.25
CA PRO A 190 -5.65 2.33 8.10
C PRO A 190 -4.47 2.50 9.07
N PHE A 191 -3.28 2.74 8.52
CA PHE A 191 -2.00 2.87 9.23
C PHE A 191 -1.64 1.72 10.19
N GLY A 192 -2.22 0.53 10.01
CA GLY A 192 -2.02 -0.61 10.92
C GLY A 192 -0.55 -1.03 11.03
N MET A 193 -0.15 -1.55 12.18
CA MET A 193 1.23 -2.00 12.46
C MET A 193 1.62 -3.23 11.65
N ILE A 194 0.66 -4.14 11.42
CA ILE A 194 0.86 -5.37 10.64
C ILE A 194 0.03 -5.30 9.37
N GLY A 195 0.55 -5.84 8.27
CA GLY A 195 -0.18 -5.92 7.02
C GLY A 195 0.25 -7.15 6.25
N ALA A 196 -0.67 -8.06 5.94
CA ALA A 196 -0.39 -9.21 5.11
C ALA A 196 -0.71 -8.94 3.65
N ALA A 197 0.07 -9.47 2.72
CA ALA A 197 -0.24 -9.50 1.29
C ALA A 197 0.53 -10.63 0.61
N PRO A 198 0.04 -11.18 -0.52
CA PRO A 198 0.81 -12.13 -1.29
C PRO A 198 2.07 -11.47 -1.86
N LEU A 199 3.21 -12.09 -1.61
CA LEU A 199 4.48 -11.75 -2.25
C LEU A 199 4.55 -12.48 -3.59
N THR A 200 4.65 -11.74 -4.69
CA THR A 200 4.81 -12.33 -6.03
C THR A 200 6.19 -12.04 -6.64
N ARG A 201 6.87 -11.00 -6.14
CA ARG A 201 8.25 -10.64 -6.51
C ARG A 201 9.01 -10.15 -5.28
N ASN A 202 10.02 -10.91 -4.86
CA ASN A 202 10.89 -10.54 -3.75
C ASN A 202 11.95 -9.50 -4.18
N LYS A 203 11.54 -8.23 -4.22
CA LYS A 203 12.41 -7.06 -4.49
C LYS A 203 11.80 -5.79 -3.87
N ASN A 204 12.60 -4.74 -3.74
CA ASN A 204 12.16 -3.46 -3.18
C ASN A 204 11.27 -2.66 -4.15
N GLN A 205 11.78 -2.29 -5.33
CA GLN A 205 11.14 -1.34 -6.25
C GLN A 205 10.79 -1.96 -7.61
N TYR A 206 10.13 -1.16 -8.46
CA TYR A 206 9.76 -1.50 -9.85
C TYR A 206 8.79 -2.68 -9.94
N GLY A 207 7.81 -2.72 -9.04
CA GLY A 207 6.84 -3.80 -8.90
C GLY A 207 7.34 -4.90 -7.96
N GLY A 208 7.88 -4.50 -6.81
CA GLY A 208 8.24 -5.38 -5.71
C GLY A 208 7.05 -5.66 -4.80
N GLY A 209 7.08 -6.75 -4.02
CA GLY A 209 5.92 -7.16 -3.24
C GLY A 209 4.92 -7.91 -4.13
N TYR A 210 3.76 -7.32 -4.37
CA TYR A 210 2.76 -7.82 -5.33
C TYR A 210 2.95 -7.16 -6.69
N ASN A 211 2.91 -7.95 -7.76
CA ASN A 211 2.98 -7.51 -9.14
C ASN A 211 1.93 -8.27 -9.93
N TYR A 212 0.93 -7.57 -10.45
CA TYR A 212 -0.16 -8.19 -11.21
C TYR A 212 0.32 -9.10 -12.35
N ASN A 213 1.43 -8.75 -13.01
CA ASN A 213 1.96 -9.56 -14.11
C ASN A 213 2.72 -10.83 -13.65
N SER A 214 2.67 -11.20 -12.37
CA SER A 214 3.34 -12.35 -11.79
C SER A 214 2.31 -13.33 -11.25
N LEU A 215 2.23 -14.53 -11.84
CA LEU A 215 1.25 -15.57 -11.51
C LEU A 215 1.80 -16.63 -10.54
N GLU A 216 2.74 -16.22 -9.69
CA GLU A 216 3.35 -17.07 -8.67
C GLU A 216 3.34 -16.34 -7.32
N VAL A 217 2.87 -17.02 -6.27
CA VAL A 217 2.92 -16.56 -4.87
C VAL A 217 4.12 -17.22 -4.19
N LEU A 218 5.03 -16.39 -3.69
CA LEU A 218 6.25 -16.74 -2.97
C LEU A 218 6.02 -16.89 -1.45
N GLY A 219 4.88 -16.39 -0.95
CA GLY A 219 4.48 -16.44 0.45
C GLY A 219 3.66 -15.22 0.85
N PHE A 220 3.38 -15.10 2.14
CA PHE A 220 2.60 -14.02 2.74
C PHE A 220 3.44 -13.36 3.85
N PRO A 221 4.21 -12.30 3.56
CA PRO A 221 4.94 -11.54 4.56
C PRO A 221 4.00 -10.81 5.52
N GLN A 222 4.41 -10.64 6.78
CA GLN A 222 3.59 -9.96 7.80
C GLN A 222 3.91 -8.47 7.95
N VAL A 223 5.10 -8.05 7.51
CA VAL A 223 5.58 -6.68 7.68
C VAL A 223 5.82 -6.03 6.32
N HIS A 224 5.12 -4.92 6.09
CA HIS A 224 5.22 -4.08 4.91
C HIS A 224 5.35 -2.62 5.33
N GLY A 225 6.56 -2.17 5.60
CA GLY A 225 6.82 -0.78 5.94
C GLY A 225 8.08 -0.27 5.25
N TRP A 226 8.23 1.04 5.21
CA TRP A 226 9.45 1.63 4.68
C TRP A 226 10.70 1.13 5.41
N MET A 227 11.64 0.53 4.67
CA MET A 227 12.83 -0.16 5.19
C MET A 227 12.53 -1.18 6.30
N LEU A 228 11.37 -1.81 6.23
CA LEU A 228 10.95 -2.78 7.21
C LEU A 228 10.11 -3.86 6.56
N SER A 229 10.62 -5.07 6.60
CA SER A 229 9.97 -6.25 6.08
C SER A 229 10.34 -7.44 6.94
N GLY A 230 9.56 -8.51 6.85
CA GLY A 230 9.89 -9.71 7.60
C GLY A 230 8.73 -10.65 7.75
N ILE A 231 9.12 -11.87 8.14
CA ILE A 231 8.32 -13.00 8.58
C ILE A 231 7.32 -13.42 7.51
N THR A 232 7.61 -14.52 6.82
CA THR A 232 6.77 -15.01 5.72
C THR A 232 6.09 -16.31 6.09
N LEU A 233 4.77 -16.31 6.02
CA LEU A 233 3.94 -17.50 6.14
C LEU A 233 3.73 -18.10 4.74
N MET A 234 3.84 -19.41 4.58
CA MET A 234 3.45 -20.09 3.34
C MET A 234 2.81 -21.45 3.64
N PRO A 235 1.50 -21.64 3.38
CA PRO A 235 0.89 -22.95 3.49
C PRO A 235 1.20 -23.79 2.24
N THR A 236 1.57 -25.05 2.44
CA THR A 236 1.96 -25.97 1.36
C THR A 236 1.37 -27.37 1.61
N THR A 237 1.37 -28.20 0.57
CA THR A 237 1.01 -29.63 0.64
C THR A 237 2.05 -30.47 -0.08
N GLY A 238 2.10 -31.76 0.24
CA GLY A 238 3.06 -32.69 -0.36
C GLY A 238 4.48 -32.48 0.18
N THR A 239 5.49 -32.87 -0.60
CA THR A 239 6.89 -32.83 -0.16
C THR A 239 7.59 -31.57 -0.66
N VAL A 240 7.67 -30.54 0.18
CA VAL A 240 8.41 -29.30 -0.08
C VAL A 240 9.71 -29.29 0.74
N ASP A 241 10.83 -28.94 0.11
CA ASP A 241 12.11 -28.74 0.81
C ASP A 241 12.36 -27.24 1.07
N PRO A 242 12.11 -26.75 2.29
CA PRO A 242 12.17 -25.31 2.58
C PRO A 242 13.59 -24.73 2.53
N ARG A 243 14.62 -25.57 2.59
CA ARG A 243 16.03 -25.11 2.50
C ARG A 243 16.36 -24.48 1.15
N LYS A 244 15.59 -24.83 0.12
CA LYS A 244 15.80 -24.31 -1.23
C LYS A 244 15.13 -22.94 -1.44
N GLY A 245 14.40 -22.45 -0.44
CA GLY A 245 13.81 -21.11 -0.42
C GLY A 245 12.57 -20.97 -1.30
N GLU A 246 12.15 -19.72 -1.48
CA GLU A 246 10.86 -19.36 -2.06
C GLU A 246 10.62 -19.89 -3.48
N GLN A 247 11.67 -20.10 -4.27
CA GLN A 247 11.52 -20.61 -5.62
C GLN A 247 11.08 -22.08 -5.68
N TYR A 248 11.11 -22.80 -4.55
CA TYR A 248 10.75 -24.22 -4.46
C TYR A 248 9.46 -24.48 -3.70
N TRP A 249 9.00 -23.53 -2.87
CA TRP A 249 7.70 -23.61 -2.21
C TRP A 249 6.65 -22.69 -2.82
N LYS A 250 7.01 -21.87 -3.83
CA LYS A 250 6.05 -20.99 -4.49
C LYS A 250 4.91 -21.79 -5.09
N SER A 251 3.75 -21.16 -5.18
CA SER A 251 2.59 -21.74 -5.85
C SER A 251 2.14 -20.85 -6.99
N LYS A 252 1.69 -21.46 -8.09
CA LYS A 252 0.91 -20.75 -9.10
C LYS A 252 -0.42 -20.29 -8.52
N PHE A 253 -0.90 -19.17 -9.06
CA PHE A 253 -2.27 -18.72 -8.86
C PHE A 253 -2.79 -18.08 -10.14
N SER A 254 -4.11 -17.92 -10.22
CA SER A 254 -4.77 -17.15 -11.26
C SER A 254 -5.47 -15.95 -10.62
N HIS A 255 -5.62 -14.87 -11.38
CA HIS A 255 -6.54 -13.81 -10.99
C HIS A 255 -8.01 -14.24 -11.12
N ASP A 256 -8.29 -15.35 -11.81
CA ASP A 256 -9.62 -15.94 -11.79
C ASP A 256 -9.98 -16.43 -10.39
N GLY A 257 -11.09 -15.92 -9.85
CA GLY A 257 -11.53 -16.20 -8.47
C GLY A 257 -10.70 -15.51 -7.38
N GLU A 258 -9.67 -14.73 -7.75
CA GLU A 258 -8.95 -13.86 -6.81
C GLU A 258 -9.86 -12.69 -6.39
N ILE A 259 -9.95 -12.47 -5.08
CA ILE A 259 -10.68 -11.33 -4.52
C ILE A 259 -9.70 -10.46 -3.76
N VAL A 260 -9.66 -9.19 -4.12
CA VAL A 260 -8.80 -8.18 -3.55
C VAL A 260 -9.68 -7.06 -3.04
N GLN A 261 -9.53 -6.66 -1.78
CA GLN A 261 -10.25 -5.56 -1.15
C GLN A 261 -9.37 -4.95 -0.03
N PRO A 262 -9.57 -3.67 0.35
CA PRO A 262 -9.05 -3.15 1.61
C PRO A 262 -9.43 -4.06 2.79
N ALA A 263 -8.42 -4.48 3.56
CA ALA A 263 -8.50 -5.45 4.66
C ALA A 263 -8.95 -6.88 4.30
N TYR A 264 -9.04 -7.28 3.02
CA TYR A 264 -9.38 -8.68 2.67
C TYR A 264 -8.75 -9.12 1.34
N HIS A 265 -8.14 -10.31 1.34
CA HIS A 265 -7.63 -10.95 0.12
C HIS A 265 -7.92 -12.44 0.15
N ARG A 266 -8.49 -12.97 -0.94
CA ARG A 266 -8.64 -14.40 -1.20
C ARG A 266 -7.95 -14.79 -2.50
N LEU A 267 -7.16 -15.86 -2.48
CA LEU A 267 -6.63 -16.49 -3.68
C LEU A 267 -6.51 -18.01 -3.52
N PHE A 268 -6.30 -18.71 -4.63
CA PHE A 268 -6.09 -20.15 -4.66
C PHE A 268 -4.64 -20.49 -5.01
N LEU A 269 -3.97 -21.26 -4.14
CA LEU A 269 -2.65 -21.82 -4.39
C LEU A 269 -2.81 -23.09 -5.23
N GLU A 270 -2.70 -22.98 -6.55
CA GLU A 270 -3.01 -24.06 -7.49
C GLU A 270 -2.17 -25.32 -7.26
N ASP A 271 -0.87 -25.15 -6.97
CA ASP A 271 0.05 -26.28 -6.78
C ASP A 271 -0.26 -27.06 -5.48
N TYR A 272 -0.97 -26.44 -4.54
CA TYR A 272 -1.28 -27.01 -3.23
C TYR A 272 -2.77 -27.32 -3.02
N GLY A 273 -3.66 -26.81 -3.87
CA GLY A 273 -5.09 -27.00 -3.70
C GLY A 273 -5.62 -26.35 -2.42
N ILE A 274 -5.11 -25.17 -2.06
CA ILE A 274 -5.47 -24.44 -0.83
C ILE A 274 -6.08 -23.10 -1.20
N TRP A 275 -7.28 -22.82 -0.69
CA TRP A 275 -7.81 -21.46 -0.62
C TRP A 275 -7.18 -20.73 0.56
N VAL A 276 -6.56 -19.59 0.29
CA VAL A 276 -6.00 -18.71 1.32
C VAL A 276 -6.86 -17.45 1.36
N GLU A 277 -7.46 -17.21 2.51
CA GLU A 277 -8.13 -15.95 2.84
C GLU A 277 -7.38 -15.25 3.96
N GLN A 278 -7.18 -13.94 3.84
CA GLN A 278 -6.56 -13.11 4.87
C GLN A 278 -7.39 -11.86 5.16
N THR A 279 -7.45 -11.48 6.43
CA THR A 279 -7.94 -10.20 6.96
C THR A 279 -6.99 -9.74 8.07
N ALA A 280 -7.18 -8.54 8.62
CA ALA A 280 -6.35 -8.05 9.72
C ALA A 280 -7.08 -7.05 10.63
N THR A 281 -6.64 -6.97 11.87
CA THR A 281 -6.85 -5.83 12.78
C THR A 281 -5.68 -4.84 12.61
N GLU A 282 -5.50 -3.90 13.55
CA GLU A 282 -4.32 -3.01 13.50
C GLU A 282 -3.00 -3.77 13.73
N ARG A 283 -3.00 -4.83 14.55
CA ARG A 283 -1.78 -5.54 15.01
C ARG A 283 -1.84 -7.06 14.85
N VAL A 284 -2.94 -7.61 14.30
CA VAL A 284 -3.13 -9.05 14.09
C VAL A 284 -3.51 -9.34 12.63
N SER A 285 -2.72 -10.16 11.94
CA SER A 285 -3.13 -10.81 10.69
C SER A 285 -3.92 -12.08 11.03
N PHE A 286 -5.02 -12.32 10.33
CA PHE A 286 -5.88 -13.48 10.53
C PHE A 286 -6.10 -14.20 9.20
N TYR A 287 -5.78 -15.50 9.15
CA TYR A 287 -5.90 -16.34 7.98
C TYR A 287 -6.94 -17.44 8.17
N ARG A 288 -7.62 -17.78 7.07
CA ARG A 288 -8.43 -18.97 6.91
C ARG A 288 -7.90 -19.77 5.73
N LEU A 289 -7.39 -20.98 6.00
CA LEU A 289 -6.80 -21.87 5.02
C LEU A 289 -7.73 -23.05 4.79
N ARG A 290 -8.31 -23.19 3.60
CA ARG A 290 -9.23 -24.30 3.27
C ARG A 290 -8.58 -25.26 2.28
N TYR A 291 -8.53 -26.53 2.66
CA TYR A 291 -7.93 -27.61 1.84
C TYR A 291 -8.99 -28.25 0.97
N THR A 292 -8.70 -28.42 -0.32
CA THR A 292 -9.62 -29.06 -1.29
C THR A 292 -9.51 -30.59 -1.29
N LYS A 293 -8.43 -31.15 -0.74
CA LYS A 293 -8.10 -32.57 -0.80
C LYS A 293 -7.63 -33.10 0.55
N ASN A 294 -7.76 -34.40 0.76
CA ASN A 294 -7.10 -35.09 1.86
C ASN A 294 -5.59 -35.09 1.60
N THR A 295 -4.79 -34.46 2.47
CA THR A 295 -3.36 -34.32 2.23
C THR A 295 -2.57 -34.11 3.52
N ALA A 296 -1.30 -34.53 3.50
CA ALA A 296 -0.32 -33.95 4.42
C ALA A 296 -0.07 -32.49 4.01
N SER A 297 0.01 -31.62 5.00
CA SER A 297 0.24 -30.19 4.78
C SER A 297 1.20 -29.60 5.79
N ASP A 298 1.91 -28.58 5.35
CA ASP A 298 2.89 -27.84 6.13
C ASP A 298 2.49 -26.36 6.11
N ILE A 299 2.49 -25.70 7.27
CA ILE A 299 2.45 -24.24 7.34
C ILE A 299 3.88 -23.79 7.64
N LEU A 300 4.56 -23.29 6.61
CA LEU A 300 5.93 -22.80 6.70
C LEU A 300 5.94 -21.40 7.30
N LEU A 301 6.86 -21.15 8.22
CA LEU A 301 7.19 -19.82 8.73
C LEU A 301 8.66 -19.54 8.45
N ASN A 302 8.95 -18.78 7.40
CA ASN A 302 10.30 -18.34 7.07
C ASN A 302 10.69 -17.11 7.88
N LEU A 303 11.82 -17.22 8.56
CA LEU A 303 12.37 -16.28 9.54
C LEU A 303 13.80 -15.83 9.18
N GLY A 304 14.28 -16.16 7.98
CA GLY A 304 15.64 -15.83 7.51
C GLY A 304 15.67 -15.48 6.02
N GLY A 305 16.70 -14.72 5.62
CA GLY A 305 16.96 -14.34 4.22
C GLY A 305 16.44 -12.96 3.83
N TYR A 306 16.81 -12.53 2.63
CA TYR A 306 16.38 -11.26 2.04
C TYR A 306 14.87 -11.24 1.74
N LEU A 307 14.21 -10.13 2.05
CA LEU A 307 12.81 -9.89 1.78
C LEU A 307 12.57 -8.41 1.46
N GLY A 308 12.40 -8.05 0.19
CA GLY A 308 11.96 -6.73 -0.26
C GLY A 308 12.84 -5.57 0.22
N GLU A 309 12.54 -5.04 1.40
CA GLU A 309 13.19 -3.89 2.03
C GLU A 309 14.44 -4.23 2.86
N THR A 310 14.46 -5.42 3.49
CA THR A 310 15.44 -5.79 4.51
C THR A 310 15.76 -7.28 4.47
N THR A 311 16.68 -7.71 5.35
CA THR A 311 17.10 -9.10 5.50
C THR A 311 16.86 -9.57 6.92
N MET A 312 16.25 -10.74 7.06
CA MET A 312 16.00 -11.37 8.33
C MET A 312 17.19 -12.25 8.74
N THR A 313 17.62 -12.11 9.99
CA THR A 313 18.67 -12.93 10.60
C THR A 313 18.36 -13.24 12.06
N ASP A 314 19.18 -14.10 12.67
CA ASP A 314 19.19 -14.39 14.11
C ASP A 314 17.82 -14.87 14.65
N ALA A 315 17.07 -15.59 13.80
CA ALA A 315 15.76 -16.14 14.14
C ALA A 315 15.83 -16.91 15.47
N ASP A 316 14.87 -16.69 16.37
CA ASP A 316 14.68 -17.45 17.59
C ASP A 316 13.20 -17.78 17.71
N VAL A 317 12.84 -19.04 17.60
CA VAL A 317 11.44 -19.47 17.63
C VAL A 317 11.27 -20.66 18.56
N ARG A 318 10.19 -20.66 19.34
CA ARG A 318 9.86 -21.66 20.35
C ARG A 318 8.44 -22.15 20.19
N ARG A 319 8.25 -23.46 20.37
CA ARG A 319 6.93 -24.08 20.59
C ARG A 319 6.48 -23.83 22.02
N VAL A 320 5.42 -23.07 22.20
CA VAL A 320 4.76 -22.88 23.50
C VAL A 320 3.77 -24.02 23.74
N SER A 321 2.99 -24.35 22.71
CA SER A 321 2.08 -25.50 22.67
C SER A 321 1.89 -25.96 21.23
N ASP A 322 1.04 -26.96 21.02
CA ASP A 322 0.74 -27.51 19.70
C ASP A 322 -0.16 -26.58 18.88
N THR A 323 -0.60 -25.49 19.49
CA THR A 323 -1.42 -24.44 18.87
C THR A 323 -0.74 -23.09 18.91
N GLU A 324 0.52 -23.01 19.37
CA GLU A 324 1.16 -21.72 19.62
C GLU A 324 2.68 -21.73 19.48
N LEU A 325 3.16 -20.74 18.74
CA LEU A 325 4.57 -20.45 18.51
C LEU A 325 4.85 -18.99 18.90
N GLU A 326 6.05 -18.74 19.40
CA GLU A 326 6.52 -17.40 19.71
C GLU A 326 7.99 -17.24 19.33
N GLY A 327 8.43 -16.01 19.08
CA GLY A 327 9.81 -15.79 18.69
C GLY A 327 10.20 -14.38 18.34
N SER A 328 11.37 -14.24 17.73
CA SER A 328 11.87 -13.00 17.17
C SER A 328 12.79 -13.21 15.97
N VAL A 329 12.95 -12.17 15.16
CA VAL A 329 13.96 -12.04 14.10
C VAL A 329 14.65 -10.69 14.22
N ILE A 330 15.89 -10.59 13.72
CA ILE A 330 16.58 -9.32 13.50
C ILE A 330 16.41 -8.92 12.04
N SER A 331 15.85 -7.74 11.80
CA SER A 331 15.81 -7.08 10.48
C SER A 331 17.01 -6.14 10.32
N THR A 332 17.81 -6.37 9.28
CA THR A 332 19.06 -5.65 8.95
C THR A 332 19.17 -5.40 7.44
N GLY A 333 20.26 -4.78 6.97
CA GLY A 333 20.56 -4.67 5.54
C GLY A 333 19.77 -3.60 4.78
N ARG A 334 19.27 -2.58 5.49
CA ARG A 334 18.49 -1.46 4.93
C ARG A 334 19.32 -0.62 3.96
N PHE A 335 18.71 -0.18 2.87
CA PHE A 335 19.43 0.54 1.82
C PHE A 335 19.61 2.04 2.10
N TRP A 336 18.54 2.76 2.47
CA TRP A 336 18.58 4.23 2.55
C TRP A 336 18.91 4.81 3.95
N GLY A 337 18.93 4.01 5.02
CA GLY A 337 19.25 4.53 6.35
C GLY A 337 18.56 3.78 7.49
N GLY A 338 18.51 4.42 8.66
CA GLY A 338 17.86 3.87 9.85
C GLY A 338 18.82 3.12 10.78
N PRO A 339 18.29 2.52 11.86
CA PRO A 339 19.04 1.61 12.72
C PRO A 339 19.59 0.42 11.93
N ASP A 340 20.83 0.01 12.23
CA ASP A 340 21.47 -1.14 11.59
C ASP A 340 20.77 -2.47 11.91
N LYS A 341 20.30 -2.64 13.14
CA LYS A 341 19.57 -3.84 13.58
C LYS A 341 18.29 -3.46 14.32
N VAL A 342 17.17 -4.02 13.90
CA VAL A 342 15.87 -3.89 14.56
C VAL A 342 15.37 -5.29 14.90
N LYS A 343 14.88 -5.49 16.13
CA LYS A 343 14.28 -6.77 16.52
C LYS A 343 12.77 -6.72 16.33
N ILE A 344 12.21 -7.76 15.71
CA ILE A 344 10.78 -7.94 15.52
C ILE A 344 10.38 -9.19 16.28
N PHE A 345 9.47 -9.06 17.22
CA PHE A 345 8.91 -10.16 18.02
C PHE A 345 7.58 -10.59 17.45
N PHE A 346 7.21 -11.85 17.64
CA PHE A 346 5.95 -12.37 17.13
C PHE A 346 5.33 -13.45 18.01
N VAL A 347 4.01 -13.61 17.85
CA VAL A 347 3.22 -14.75 18.32
C VAL A 347 2.34 -15.24 17.18
N MET A 348 2.30 -16.55 16.99
CA MET A 348 1.47 -17.24 16.00
C MET A 348 0.62 -18.29 16.70
N LYS A 349 -0.70 -18.22 16.52
CA LYS A 349 -1.66 -19.17 17.06
C LYS A 349 -2.38 -19.91 15.94
N PHE A 350 -2.72 -21.17 16.19
CA PHE A 350 -3.54 -22.02 15.33
C PHE A 350 -4.83 -22.40 16.06
N ASP A 351 -5.94 -22.53 15.34
CA ASP A 351 -7.20 -23.01 15.94
C ASP A 351 -7.15 -24.51 16.24
N LYS A 352 -6.26 -25.24 15.56
CA LYS A 352 -6.07 -26.69 15.67
C LYS A 352 -4.61 -27.05 15.97
N PRO A 353 -4.38 -28.10 16.78
CA PRO A 353 -3.03 -28.53 17.10
C PRO A 353 -2.31 -29.12 15.89
N PHE A 354 -1.08 -28.68 15.61
CA PHE A 354 -0.21 -29.34 14.64
C PHE A 354 0.31 -30.67 15.22
N HIS A 355 0.60 -31.64 14.36
CA HIS A 355 1.12 -32.96 14.77
C HIS A 355 2.61 -32.90 15.13
N THR A 356 3.41 -32.24 14.31
CA THR A 356 4.85 -32.05 14.53
C THR A 356 5.28 -30.65 14.13
N LEU A 357 6.38 -30.19 14.73
CA LEU A 357 7.06 -28.97 14.34
C LEU A 357 8.45 -29.35 13.86
N ASP A 358 8.75 -29.14 12.59
CA ASP A 358 10.09 -29.34 12.03
C ASP A 358 10.76 -27.99 11.82
N GLY A 359 12.08 -27.96 11.61
CA GLY A 359 12.85 -26.73 11.43
C GLY A 359 13.94 -26.85 10.38
N TRP A 360 14.39 -25.72 9.84
CA TRP A 360 15.56 -25.64 8.96
C TRP A 360 16.42 -24.42 9.27
N ASN A 361 17.72 -24.54 9.00
CA ASN A 361 18.68 -23.43 9.08
C ASN A 361 19.77 -23.64 8.01
N GLY A 362 19.77 -22.79 6.99
CA GLY A 362 20.59 -22.99 5.80
C GLY A 362 20.32 -24.35 5.16
N SER A 363 21.35 -25.19 5.05
CA SER A 363 21.25 -26.53 4.47
C SER A 363 20.79 -27.62 5.45
N GLU A 364 20.66 -27.29 6.75
CA GLU A 364 20.31 -28.25 7.79
C GLU A 364 18.81 -28.34 8.02
N THR A 365 18.34 -29.54 8.39
CA THR A 365 16.95 -29.82 8.79
C THR A 365 16.91 -30.48 10.15
N TYR A 366 15.87 -30.18 10.92
CA TYR A 366 15.61 -30.73 12.23
C TYR A 366 14.16 -31.19 12.32
N SER A 367 13.90 -32.33 12.96
CA SER A 367 12.54 -32.85 13.13
C SER A 367 12.09 -32.72 14.58
N GLN A 368 10.78 -32.49 14.79
CA GLN A 368 10.16 -32.41 16.11
C GLN A 368 10.85 -31.42 17.06
N VAL A 369 11.21 -30.24 16.55
CA VAL A 369 11.87 -29.20 17.33
C VAL A 369 10.92 -28.58 18.36
N THR A 370 11.47 -28.21 19.50
CA THR A 370 10.81 -27.36 20.50
C THR A 370 11.31 -25.92 20.48
N ARG A 371 12.51 -25.72 19.91
CA ARG A 371 13.12 -24.41 19.64
C ARG A 371 14.04 -24.51 18.42
N LEU A 372 14.16 -23.41 17.68
CA LEU A 372 15.14 -23.24 16.62
C LEU A 372 15.84 -21.88 16.78
N LYS A 373 17.16 -21.87 16.60
CA LYS A 373 17.97 -20.64 16.50
C LYS A 373 18.62 -20.60 15.12
N GLY A 374 18.34 -19.55 14.35
CA GLY A 374 18.89 -19.31 13.02
C GLY A 374 20.24 -18.60 13.06
N SER A 375 20.95 -18.60 11.93
CA SER A 375 22.22 -17.88 11.78
C SER A 375 22.05 -16.36 11.87
N SER A 376 23.06 -15.68 12.39
CA SER A 376 23.18 -14.21 12.36
C SER A 376 24.04 -13.70 11.19
N GLU A 377 24.54 -14.62 10.37
CA GLU A 377 25.43 -14.31 9.26
C GLU A 377 24.70 -13.57 8.14
N VAL A 378 25.41 -12.63 7.54
CA VAL A 378 24.99 -11.89 6.34
C VAL A 378 26.12 -11.84 5.34
N HIS A 379 25.79 -11.78 4.06
CA HIS A 379 26.74 -11.61 2.97
C HIS A 379 26.19 -10.59 1.95
N PRO A 380 27.03 -9.88 1.19
CA PRO A 380 26.54 -8.97 0.15
C PRO A 380 25.62 -9.70 -0.82
N LYS A 381 24.44 -9.13 -1.10
CA LYS A 381 23.47 -9.71 -2.03
C LYS A 381 24.00 -9.68 -3.46
N ASN A 382 24.62 -8.55 -3.82
CA ASN A 382 25.35 -8.36 -5.07
C ASN A 382 26.69 -7.68 -4.77
N ALA A 383 27.70 -7.91 -5.60
CA ALA A 383 29.00 -7.29 -5.42
C ALA A 383 28.92 -5.76 -5.53
N GLY A 384 29.35 -5.05 -4.49
CA GLY A 384 29.35 -3.58 -4.46
C GLY A 384 28.02 -2.92 -4.04
N GLU A 385 27.00 -3.70 -3.69
CA GLU A 385 25.73 -3.18 -3.17
C GLU A 385 25.68 -3.22 -1.64
N SER A 386 24.89 -2.33 -1.04
CA SER A 386 24.65 -2.29 0.42
C SER A 386 23.60 -3.30 0.90
N TYR A 387 22.81 -3.88 -0.02
CA TYR A 387 21.92 -5.00 0.31
C TYR A 387 22.75 -6.21 0.72
N VAL A 388 22.34 -6.83 1.81
CA VAL A 388 22.89 -8.10 2.27
C VAL A 388 21.84 -9.18 2.17
N ASP A 389 22.26 -10.42 2.02
CA ASP A 389 21.42 -11.61 2.11
C ASP A 389 21.87 -12.48 3.29
N ALA A 390 21.04 -13.45 3.65
CA ALA A 390 21.29 -14.38 4.75
C ALA A 390 20.74 -15.77 4.43
N PRO A 391 21.26 -16.84 5.06
CA PRO A 391 20.66 -18.16 4.94
C PRO A 391 19.18 -18.15 5.35
N THR A 392 18.35 -18.92 4.65
CA THR A 392 16.96 -19.14 5.10
C THR A 392 16.95 -19.93 6.40
N ALA A 393 16.01 -19.63 7.28
CA ALA A 393 15.81 -20.37 8.52
C ALA A 393 14.33 -20.26 8.92
N GLY A 394 13.77 -21.29 9.53
CA GLY A 394 12.36 -21.27 9.88
C GLY A 394 11.82 -22.61 10.36
N ILE A 395 10.51 -22.67 10.54
CA ILE A 395 9.80 -23.83 11.08
C ILE A 395 8.66 -24.27 10.16
N SER A 396 8.30 -25.54 10.24
CA SER A 396 7.16 -26.13 9.55
C SER A 396 6.21 -26.79 10.54
N ALA A 397 5.00 -26.23 10.68
CA ALA A 397 3.92 -26.84 11.46
C ALA A 397 3.14 -27.82 10.58
N ARG A 398 3.15 -29.11 10.94
CA ARG A 398 2.59 -30.19 10.11
C ARG A 398 1.19 -30.63 10.54
N TYR A 399 0.35 -30.86 9.54
CA TYR A 399 -1.02 -31.33 9.68
C TYR A 399 -1.33 -32.46 8.70
N ALA A 400 -2.39 -33.22 9.00
CA ALA A 400 -3.08 -34.06 8.03
C ALA A 400 -4.48 -33.47 7.81
N ALA A 401 -4.62 -32.66 6.76
CA ALA A 401 -5.87 -31.96 6.47
C ALA A 401 -6.82 -32.83 5.65
N ALA A 402 -8.10 -32.83 6.00
CA ALA A 402 -9.15 -33.46 5.22
C ALA A 402 -9.70 -32.50 4.13
N ALA A 403 -10.28 -33.05 3.07
CA ALA A 403 -10.97 -32.26 2.04
C ALA A 403 -12.15 -31.48 2.66
N GLY A 404 -12.16 -30.16 2.48
CA GLY A 404 -13.12 -29.24 3.12
C GLY A 404 -12.69 -28.70 4.46
N GLU A 405 -11.61 -29.24 5.05
CA GLU A 405 -11.13 -28.79 6.34
C GLU A 405 -10.54 -27.39 6.26
N GLN A 406 -10.80 -26.60 7.30
CA GLN A 406 -10.19 -25.30 7.52
C GLN A 406 -9.16 -25.38 8.65
N ILE A 407 -8.02 -24.72 8.46
CA ILE A 407 -7.08 -24.36 9.54
C ILE A 407 -7.02 -22.84 9.57
N GLN A 408 -7.21 -22.28 10.76
CA GLN A 408 -7.14 -20.84 10.96
C GLN A 408 -5.86 -20.46 11.70
N VAL A 409 -5.28 -19.32 11.31
CA VAL A 409 -4.01 -18.83 11.88
C VAL A 409 -4.14 -17.37 12.26
N LYS A 410 -3.80 -17.03 13.51
CA LYS A 410 -3.64 -15.64 13.95
C LYS A 410 -2.16 -15.33 14.14
N PHE A 411 -1.71 -14.21 13.62
CA PHE A 411 -0.32 -13.77 13.70
C PHE A 411 -0.25 -12.34 14.20
N ALA A 412 0.49 -12.10 15.27
CA ALA A 412 0.71 -10.76 15.80
C ALA A 412 2.21 -10.48 15.92
N ILE A 413 2.59 -9.23 15.70
CA ILE A 413 3.96 -8.75 15.90
C ILE A 413 4.02 -7.76 17.07
N SER A 414 5.25 -7.47 17.49
CA SER A 414 5.61 -6.32 18.32
C SER A 414 7.05 -5.94 18.01
N TYR A 415 7.36 -4.65 18.11
CA TYR A 415 8.74 -4.17 18.04
C TYR A 415 9.40 -4.06 19.43
N THR A 416 8.71 -4.47 20.50
CA THR A 416 9.18 -4.31 21.88
C THR A 416 9.41 -5.65 22.60
N SER A 417 8.47 -6.59 22.55
CA SER A 417 8.62 -7.91 23.19
C SER A 417 7.63 -8.98 22.70
N VAL A 418 7.88 -10.24 23.05
CA VAL A 418 6.93 -11.35 22.79
C VAL A 418 5.64 -11.18 23.58
N GLU A 419 5.74 -10.73 24.84
CA GLU A 419 4.61 -10.48 25.71
C GLU A 419 3.68 -9.41 25.14
N ASN A 420 4.24 -8.35 24.55
CA ASN A 420 3.44 -7.33 23.87
C ASN A 420 2.82 -7.85 22.57
N ALA A 421 3.54 -8.65 21.77
CA ALA A 421 2.93 -9.30 20.59
C ALA A 421 1.74 -10.19 20.98
N ARG A 422 1.85 -10.93 22.10
CA ARG A 422 0.76 -11.73 22.67
C ARG A 422 -0.40 -10.87 23.17
N ASN A 423 -0.10 -9.76 23.82
CA ASN A 423 -1.10 -8.81 24.32
C ASN A 423 -1.87 -8.18 23.16
N ASN A 424 -1.20 -7.77 22.09
CA ASN A 424 -1.82 -7.27 20.86
C ASN A 424 -2.83 -8.28 20.31
N LEU A 425 -2.42 -9.56 20.19
CA LEU A 425 -3.30 -10.63 19.73
C LEU A 425 -4.55 -10.78 20.60
N ASN A 426 -4.35 -10.89 21.92
CA ASN A 426 -5.46 -11.13 22.85
C ASN A 426 -6.39 -9.91 22.98
N ALA A 427 -5.88 -8.68 22.81
CA ALA A 427 -6.69 -7.48 22.92
C ALA A 427 -7.54 -7.22 21.67
N GLU A 428 -7.00 -7.50 20.49
CA GLU A 428 -7.67 -7.18 19.21
C GLU A 428 -8.42 -8.36 18.59
N CYS A 429 -8.03 -9.61 18.88
CA CYS A 429 -8.60 -10.79 18.24
C CYS A 429 -8.52 -12.04 19.14
N ASP A 430 -9.31 -12.09 20.22
CA ASP A 430 -9.34 -13.22 21.15
C ASP A 430 -10.17 -14.43 20.66
N HIS A 431 -11.04 -14.25 19.67
CA HIS A 431 -11.91 -15.28 19.09
C HIS A 431 -11.38 -15.84 17.75
N TRP A 432 -12.11 -16.79 17.16
CA TRP A 432 -11.77 -17.50 15.90
C TRP A 432 -12.85 -17.30 14.81
N ASP A 433 -13.54 -16.17 14.85
CA ASP A 433 -14.57 -15.81 13.86
C ASP A 433 -13.94 -14.89 12.81
N PHE A 434 -13.44 -15.49 11.74
CA PHE A 434 -12.78 -14.79 10.64
C PHE A 434 -13.71 -13.76 9.97
N ASP A 435 -14.97 -14.12 9.74
CA ASP A 435 -15.91 -13.26 9.01
C ASP A 435 -16.31 -12.05 9.87
N ALA A 436 -16.38 -12.20 11.19
CA ALA A 436 -16.55 -11.06 12.11
C ALA A 436 -15.38 -10.07 12.04
N VAL A 437 -14.12 -10.54 12.03
CA VAL A 437 -12.95 -9.67 11.90
C VAL A 437 -12.92 -8.99 10.53
N ARG A 438 -13.20 -9.72 9.45
CA ARG A 438 -13.35 -9.15 8.09
C ARG A 438 -14.42 -8.05 8.07
N ALA A 439 -15.60 -8.30 8.63
CA ALA A 439 -16.69 -7.33 8.66
C ALA A 439 -16.31 -6.08 9.47
N GLN A 440 -15.64 -6.25 10.62
CA GLN A 440 -15.15 -5.14 11.44
C GLN A 440 -14.12 -4.30 10.68
N SER A 441 -13.13 -4.92 10.04
CA SER A 441 -12.11 -4.19 9.28
C SER A 441 -12.68 -3.48 8.05
N ARG A 442 -13.67 -4.09 7.39
CA ARG A 442 -14.43 -3.44 6.32
C ARG A 442 -15.19 -2.22 6.83
N ALA A 443 -15.81 -2.30 8.01
CA ALA A 443 -16.49 -1.17 8.63
C ALA A 443 -15.53 -0.01 8.94
N VAL A 444 -14.33 -0.32 9.48
CA VAL A 444 -13.27 0.69 9.71
C VAL A 444 -12.88 1.38 8.40
N TRP A 445 -12.60 0.62 7.33
CA TRP A 445 -12.26 1.23 6.04
C TRP A 445 -13.40 2.08 5.47
N ASN A 446 -14.65 1.62 5.57
CA ASN A 446 -15.81 2.39 5.14
C ASN A 446 -15.98 3.69 5.93
N GLU A 447 -15.72 3.69 7.24
CA GLU A 447 -15.72 4.90 8.07
C GLU A 447 -14.66 5.89 7.58
N TYR A 448 -13.42 5.43 7.39
CA TYR A 448 -12.31 6.30 7.00
C TYR A 448 -12.48 6.86 5.58
N LEU A 449 -12.80 6.00 4.60
CA LEU A 449 -13.02 6.41 3.22
C LEU A 449 -14.28 7.27 3.08
N GLY A 450 -15.31 6.99 3.88
CA GLY A 450 -16.60 7.68 3.86
C GLY A 450 -16.58 9.11 4.39
N ARG A 451 -15.47 9.57 4.98
CA ARG A 451 -15.30 10.97 5.39
C ARG A 451 -15.30 11.95 4.21
N ILE A 452 -15.05 11.44 3.00
CA ILE A 452 -15.25 12.19 1.76
C ILE A 452 -16.23 11.40 0.86
N ASP A 453 -17.50 11.79 0.90
CA ASP A 453 -18.54 11.26 0.01
C ASP A 453 -18.60 12.10 -1.28
N VAL A 454 -18.19 11.52 -2.41
CA VAL A 454 -18.20 12.18 -3.72
C VAL A 454 -19.39 11.73 -4.58
N LYS A 455 -20.00 12.69 -5.28
CA LYS A 455 -21.11 12.45 -6.21
C LYS A 455 -20.76 12.98 -7.60
N GLY A 456 -21.31 12.33 -8.64
CA GLY A 456 -20.98 12.65 -10.04
C GLY A 456 -19.71 11.93 -10.53
N GLY A 457 -19.22 12.33 -11.71
CA GLY A 457 -18.11 11.67 -12.40
C GLY A 457 -18.48 10.30 -13.00
N THR A 458 -17.53 9.70 -13.71
CA THR A 458 -17.64 8.30 -14.17
C THR A 458 -17.33 7.33 -13.02
N GLU A 459 -17.70 6.06 -13.17
CA GLU A 459 -17.32 5.02 -12.21
C GLU A 459 -15.80 4.92 -12.06
N ALA A 460 -15.06 4.89 -13.17
CA ALA A 460 -13.61 4.91 -13.18
C ALA A 460 -13.00 6.06 -12.37
N GLN A 461 -13.58 7.27 -12.44
CA GLN A 461 -13.12 8.43 -11.67
C GLN A 461 -13.36 8.24 -10.16
N ARG A 462 -14.49 7.64 -9.77
CA ARG A 462 -14.78 7.31 -8.36
C ARG A 462 -13.86 6.22 -7.85
N VAL A 463 -13.64 5.17 -8.65
CA VAL A 463 -12.70 4.08 -8.31
C VAL A 463 -11.30 4.63 -8.08
N LYS A 464 -10.83 5.46 -9.02
CA LYS A 464 -9.54 6.14 -8.90
C LYS A 464 -9.48 6.99 -7.63
N PHE A 465 -10.52 7.78 -7.34
CA PHE A 465 -10.56 8.63 -6.15
C PHE A 465 -10.48 7.83 -4.85
N TYR A 466 -11.26 6.77 -4.68
CA TYR A 466 -11.21 5.97 -3.44
C TYR A 466 -9.93 5.14 -3.33
N THR A 467 -9.35 4.72 -4.45
CA THR A 467 -8.01 4.10 -4.48
C THR A 467 -6.92 5.08 -4.05
N ASP A 468 -7.00 6.35 -4.49
CA ASP A 468 -6.11 7.41 -4.01
C ASP A 468 -6.21 7.59 -2.50
N LEU A 469 -7.43 7.60 -1.95
CA LEU A 469 -7.64 7.71 -0.50
C LEU A 469 -7.13 6.48 0.26
N TRP A 470 -7.23 5.28 -0.31
CA TRP A 470 -6.66 4.07 0.28
C TRP A 470 -5.14 4.19 0.45
N HIS A 471 -4.41 4.63 -0.58
CA HIS A 471 -2.96 4.86 -0.47
C HIS A 471 -2.60 5.98 0.52
N VAL A 472 -3.41 7.05 0.61
CA VAL A 472 -3.27 8.13 1.62
C VAL A 472 -3.33 7.61 3.06
N LEU A 473 -4.06 6.51 3.29
CA LEU A 473 -4.35 5.94 4.60
C LEU A 473 -3.56 4.67 4.93
N MET A 474 -2.73 4.18 4.00
CA MET A 474 -2.02 2.90 4.16
C MET A 474 -0.53 3.07 4.46
N GLY A 475 0.19 3.92 3.71
CA GLY A 475 1.65 3.84 3.59
C GLY A 475 2.52 4.13 4.84
N ARG A 476 1.93 4.48 5.99
CA ARG A 476 2.66 4.77 7.24
C ARG A 476 2.17 3.85 8.34
N HIS A 477 3.07 3.11 8.94
CA HIS A 477 2.68 2.02 9.85
C HIS A 477 2.96 2.41 11.29
N LYS A 478 1.97 2.17 12.16
CA LYS A 478 2.16 2.24 13.61
C LYS A 478 3.30 1.33 14.05
N ILE A 479 3.99 1.70 15.12
CA ILE A 479 5.06 0.89 15.73
C ILE A 479 4.88 0.69 17.24
N ASP A 480 3.76 1.16 17.80
CA ASP A 480 3.38 0.96 19.20
C ASP A 480 2.39 -0.19 19.38
N ASP A 481 2.57 -0.91 20.48
CA ASP A 481 1.71 -1.97 20.96
C ASP A 481 0.44 -1.39 21.62
N VAL A 482 -0.59 -2.22 21.82
CA VAL A 482 -1.83 -1.83 22.51
C VAL A 482 -1.58 -1.36 23.95
N SER A 483 -0.48 -1.80 24.57
CA SER A 483 -0.04 -1.34 25.89
C SER A 483 0.40 0.14 25.89
N GLY A 484 0.72 0.68 24.71
CA GLY A 484 1.41 1.94 24.50
C GLY A 484 2.93 1.82 24.46
N ASP A 485 3.48 0.61 24.59
CA ASP A 485 4.92 0.39 24.46
C ASP A 485 5.36 0.52 23.01
N TYR A 486 6.54 1.12 22.79
CA TYR A 486 7.10 1.32 21.45
C TYR A 486 8.64 1.27 21.49
N PRO A 487 9.29 0.96 20.35
CA PRO A 487 10.74 0.89 20.26
C PRO A 487 11.35 2.29 20.14
N ASP A 488 12.43 2.54 20.88
CA ASP A 488 13.32 3.68 20.71
C ASP A 488 14.73 3.19 20.33
N TYR A 489 15.16 3.60 19.13
CA TYR A 489 16.47 3.38 18.53
C TYR A 489 17.14 4.72 18.15
N THR A 490 16.72 5.82 18.77
CA THR A 490 17.29 7.15 18.50
C THR A 490 18.71 7.34 19.06
N GLN A 491 19.15 6.44 19.94
CA GLN A 491 20.48 6.45 20.54
C GLN A 491 21.44 5.50 19.80
N GLY A 492 22.65 5.97 19.52
CA GLY A 492 23.70 5.22 18.82
C GLY A 492 24.67 6.14 18.10
N ASP A 493 25.58 5.56 17.32
CA ASP A 493 26.57 6.30 16.55
C ASP A 493 26.01 6.65 15.16
N ARG A 494 25.90 7.95 14.85
CA ARG A 494 25.45 8.38 13.52
C ARG A 494 26.57 8.19 12.49
N GLU A 495 26.29 7.39 11.47
CA GLU A 495 27.14 7.23 10.29
C GLU A 495 26.36 7.59 9.03
N GLY A 496 26.46 8.84 8.60
CA GLY A 496 25.69 9.37 7.49
C GLY A 496 24.19 9.35 7.76
N ARG A 497 23.50 8.41 7.08
CA ARG A 497 22.04 8.17 7.16
C ARG A 497 21.67 7.01 8.10
N PHE A 498 22.67 6.33 8.65
CA PHE A 498 22.50 5.18 9.52
C PHE A 498 22.78 5.53 10.98
N THR A 499 22.11 4.81 11.88
CA THR A 499 22.46 4.76 13.30
C THR A 499 23.05 3.39 13.58
N LYS A 500 24.36 3.35 13.85
CA LYS A 500 25.09 2.13 14.21
C LYS A 500 25.03 1.90 15.71
N ASN A 501 25.18 0.64 16.12
CA ASN A 501 25.20 0.24 17.53
C ASN A 501 23.93 0.67 18.30
N ALA A 502 22.82 0.87 17.57
CA ALA A 502 21.56 1.26 18.18
C ALA A 502 21.04 0.10 19.04
N ARG A 503 20.55 0.42 20.24
CA ARG A 503 19.98 -0.57 21.16
C ARG A 503 18.49 -0.33 21.29
N LEU A 504 17.73 -1.41 21.36
CA LEU A 504 16.31 -1.33 21.67
C LEU A 504 16.13 -0.79 23.10
N ILE A 505 15.57 0.40 23.21
CA ILE A 505 15.02 0.94 24.45
C ILE A 505 13.50 0.87 24.32
N VAL A 506 12.84 0.17 25.23
CA VAL A 506 11.36 0.16 25.26
C VAL A 506 10.89 1.38 26.04
N ARG A 507 9.98 2.15 25.45
CA ARG A 507 9.32 3.29 26.08
C ARG A 507 7.81 3.09 26.02
N THR A 508 7.07 3.82 26.86
CA THR A 508 5.60 3.77 26.90
C THR A 508 5.03 5.15 26.64
N LEU A 509 4.01 5.21 25.77
CA LEU A 509 3.27 6.41 25.43
C LEU A 509 2.44 6.92 26.62
N PRO A 510 2.20 8.24 26.71
CA PRO A 510 1.24 8.77 27.67
C PRO A 510 -0.17 8.27 27.36
N LYS A 511 -0.95 8.00 28.41
CA LYS A 511 -2.32 7.51 28.32
C LYS A 511 -3.35 8.58 28.67
N ASN A 512 -4.52 8.48 28.06
CA ASN A 512 -5.71 9.20 28.46
C ASN A 512 -6.31 8.61 29.76
N PRO A 513 -7.23 9.32 30.44
CA PRO A 513 -7.87 8.82 31.67
C PRO A 513 -8.61 7.48 31.50
N ASP A 514 -9.05 7.16 30.28
CA ASP A 514 -9.72 5.89 29.94
C ASP A 514 -8.74 4.73 29.66
N GLY A 515 -7.43 4.99 29.74
CA GLY A 515 -6.37 4.00 29.51
C GLY A 515 -5.94 3.86 28.04
N SER A 516 -6.61 4.51 27.08
CA SER A 516 -6.16 4.57 25.69
C SER A 516 -4.87 5.37 25.55
N VAL A 517 -4.05 5.07 24.54
CA VAL A 517 -2.88 5.89 24.24
C VAL A 517 -3.32 7.25 23.71
N ARG A 518 -2.60 8.32 24.10
CA ARG A 518 -2.93 9.68 23.68
C ARG A 518 -2.66 9.94 22.21
N PHE A 519 -1.62 9.30 21.67
CA PHE A 519 -1.20 9.35 20.28
C PHE A 519 -0.38 8.10 19.93
N HIS A 520 -0.15 7.82 18.65
CA HIS A 520 0.65 6.67 18.19
C HIS A 520 2.04 7.06 17.67
N MET A 521 2.92 6.06 17.58
CA MET A 521 4.25 6.20 16.98
C MET A 521 4.26 5.57 15.59
N TYR A 522 4.99 6.17 14.64
CA TYR A 522 4.94 5.75 13.24
C TYR A 522 6.30 5.55 12.59
N ASN A 523 6.37 4.58 11.68
CA ASN A 523 7.44 4.37 10.70
C ASN A 523 7.06 5.01 9.34
N SER A 524 7.91 5.89 8.80
CA SER A 524 7.63 6.65 7.58
C SER A 524 8.88 7.36 7.05
N ASP A 525 9.00 7.54 5.73
CA ASP A 525 9.92 8.52 5.11
C ASP A 525 9.21 9.65 4.38
N ALA A 526 7.93 9.48 4.09
CA ALA A 526 7.18 10.39 3.24
C ALA A 526 6.64 11.62 4.01
N PHE A 527 7.49 12.42 4.64
CA PHE A 527 7.11 13.77 5.11
C PHE A 527 7.71 14.89 4.24
N TRP A 528 8.69 14.53 3.41
CA TRP A 528 9.31 15.47 2.48
C TRP A 528 8.28 16.01 1.48
N LEU A 529 8.12 17.34 1.48
CA LEU A 529 7.23 18.10 0.60
C LEU A 529 5.72 17.80 0.72
N THR A 530 5.26 17.31 1.88
CA THR A 530 3.83 17.01 2.11
C THR A 530 2.93 18.22 2.30
N GLN A 531 3.50 19.44 2.42
CA GLN A 531 2.73 20.67 2.63
C GLN A 531 1.68 20.94 1.54
N TRP A 532 1.85 20.36 0.35
CA TRP A 532 0.95 20.58 -0.80
C TRP A 532 -0.09 19.47 -0.98
N ASN A 533 0.01 18.37 -0.23
CA ASN A 533 -0.82 17.19 -0.41
C ASN A 533 -1.40 16.68 0.93
N LEU A 534 -0.71 15.78 1.60
CA LEU A 534 -1.17 15.06 2.78
C LEU A 534 -1.44 15.99 3.96
N ASN A 535 -0.63 17.04 4.17
CA ASN A 535 -0.90 17.99 5.26
C ASN A 535 -2.24 18.71 5.07
N VAL A 536 -2.64 18.95 3.81
CA VAL A 536 -3.93 19.57 3.47
C VAL A 536 -5.04 18.53 3.63
N LEU A 537 -4.86 17.36 3.01
CA LEU A 537 -5.89 16.35 2.94
C LEU A 537 -6.21 15.71 4.30
N TRP A 538 -5.19 15.37 5.10
CA TRP A 538 -5.40 14.93 6.48
C TRP A 538 -6.02 16.02 7.34
N GLY A 539 -5.57 17.28 7.22
CA GLY A 539 -6.21 18.38 7.94
C GLY A 539 -7.70 18.57 7.58
N LEU A 540 -8.10 18.20 6.35
CA LEU A 540 -9.49 18.31 5.90
C LEU A 540 -10.37 17.15 6.37
N ALA A 541 -9.91 15.90 6.21
CA ALA A 541 -10.74 14.71 6.40
C ALA A 541 -10.33 13.84 7.60
N TRP A 542 -9.07 13.89 8.02
CA TRP A 542 -8.52 13.08 9.12
C TRP A 542 -7.66 13.92 10.08
N PRO A 543 -8.23 14.97 10.71
CA PRO A 543 -7.46 15.90 11.54
C PRO A 543 -6.75 15.20 12.70
N GLU A 544 -7.32 14.11 13.22
CA GLU A 544 -6.72 13.30 14.27
C GLU A 544 -5.43 12.61 13.82
N VAL A 545 -5.30 12.28 12.53
CA VAL A 545 -4.10 11.69 11.92
C VAL A 545 -3.00 12.75 11.80
N LEU A 546 -3.35 13.96 11.37
CA LEU A 546 -2.40 15.09 11.32
C LEU A 546 -1.85 15.42 12.71
N ASP A 547 -2.72 15.47 13.73
CA ASP A 547 -2.30 15.67 15.13
C ASP A 547 -1.44 14.50 15.64
N ASP A 548 -1.78 13.26 15.27
CA ASP A 548 -1.00 12.07 15.66
C ASP A 548 0.41 12.09 15.12
N PHE A 549 0.58 12.38 13.82
CA PHE A 549 1.91 12.49 13.22
C PHE A 549 2.70 13.64 13.85
N ALA A 550 2.06 14.79 14.10
CA ALA A 550 2.74 15.89 14.77
C ALA A 550 3.23 15.47 16.17
N ALA A 551 2.39 14.81 16.96
CA ALA A 551 2.73 14.30 18.28
C ALA A 551 3.85 13.24 18.22
N SER A 552 3.78 12.31 17.26
CA SER A 552 4.80 11.29 17.04
C SER A 552 6.18 11.90 16.75
N LEU A 553 6.24 12.88 15.83
CA LEU A 553 7.48 13.57 15.49
C LEU A 553 8.07 14.32 16.69
N ILE A 554 7.23 14.97 17.50
CA ILE A 554 7.65 15.62 18.74
C ILE A 554 8.15 14.59 19.76
N GLN A 555 7.52 13.41 19.85
CA GLN A 555 7.98 12.34 20.72
C GLN A 555 9.34 11.79 20.30
N TYR A 556 9.61 11.67 18.99
CA TYR A 556 10.96 11.36 18.50
C TYR A 556 11.99 12.39 18.97
N ALA A 557 11.66 13.69 18.89
CA ALA A 557 12.55 14.75 19.40
C ALA A 557 12.76 14.66 20.92
N LYS A 558 11.74 14.27 21.69
CA LYS A 558 11.91 14.01 23.14
C LYS A 558 12.84 12.84 23.43
N ASN A 559 12.88 11.84 22.54
CA ASN A 559 13.72 10.65 22.71
C ASN A 559 15.18 10.90 22.31
N GLY A 560 15.39 11.49 21.13
CA GLY A 560 16.73 11.63 20.53
C GLY A 560 17.15 13.05 20.18
N GLY A 561 16.43 14.07 20.63
CA GLY A 561 16.81 15.48 20.56
C GLY A 561 16.46 16.23 19.27
N LEU A 562 16.00 15.56 18.21
CA LEU A 562 15.70 16.16 16.91
C LEU A 562 14.37 15.65 16.35
N LEU A 563 13.64 16.50 15.62
CA LEU A 563 12.50 16.01 14.83
C LEU A 563 13.05 15.26 13.60
N PRO A 564 12.58 14.04 13.30
CA PRO A 564 13.11 13.24 12.21
C PRO A 564 12.70 13.81 10.84
N ARG A 565 13.53 13.60 9.81
CA ARG A 565 13.10 13.78 8.40
C ARG A 565 12.20 12.63 7.94
N GLY A 566 12.62 11.41 8.27
CA GLY A 566 11.89 10.16 8.08
C GLY A 566 12.17 9.22 9.25
N PRO A 567 11.25 9.03 10.21
CA PRO A 567 11.42 8.08 11.29
C PRO A 567 11.49 6.64 10.76
N ASN A 568 12.45 5.86 11.25
CA ASN A 568 12.60 4.45 10.91
C ASN A 568 12.59 3.57 12.16
N VAL A 569 11.47 2.88 12.41
CA VAL A 569 11.25 1.92 13.52
C VAL A 569 11.87 2.37 14.84
N GLY A 570 11.49 3.55 15.31
CA GLY A 570 12.02 4.09 16.57
C GLY A 570 13.36 4.82 16.45
N GLY A 571 13.97 4.89 15.27
CA GLY A 571 15.21 5.64 14.99
C GLY A 571 15.09 6.65 13.85
N TYR A 572 16.25 7.08 13.32
CA TYR A 572 16.38 8.12 12.30
C TYR A 572 17.00 7.60 11.00
N SER A 573 16.43 7.98 9.86
CA SER A 573 17.04 7.74 8.54
C SER A 573 17.77 8.95 7.95
N PHE A 574 17.52 10.16 8.48
CA PHE A 574 18.04 11.44 7.96
C PHE A 574 17.70 11.73 6.48
N ILE A 575 16.71 11.03 5.92
CA ILE A 575 16.20 11.18 4.56
C ILE A 575 14.83 11.86 4.56
N MET A 576 14.49 12.75 3.62
CA MET A 576 15.32 13.30 2.53
C MET A 576 16.14 14.50 3.04
N THR A 577 15.83 15.74 2.63
CA THR A 577 16.56 16.96 2.99
C THR A 577 15.79 17.89 3.93
N SER A 578 16.50 18.85 4.52
CA SER A 578 15.94 19.95 5.31
C SER A 578 15.10 19.47 6.52
N CYS A 579 14.01 20.17 6.89
CA CYS A 579 13.14 19.89 8.05
C CYS A 579 11.66 19.74 7.66
N PRO A 580 11.25 18.63 7.02
CA PRO A 580 9.85 18.43 6.63
C PRO A 580 8.87 18.43 7.80
N ALA A 581 9.28 17.95 8.97
CA ALA A 581 8.48 17.98 10.20
C ALA A 581 7.99 19.39 10.58
N THR A 582 8.78 20.43 10.29
CA THR A 582 8.40 21.83 10.57
C THR A 582 7.12 22.21 9.83
N ASN A 583 6.97 21.78 8.57
CA ASN A 583 5.78 22.09 7.77
C ASN A 583 4.53 21.39 8.32
N LEU A 584 4.65 20.13 8.71
CA LEU A 584 3.54 19.34 9.24
C LEU A 584 3.07 19.89 10.60
N ILE A 585 4.00 20.12 11.53
CA ILE A 585 3.69 20.63 12.88
C ILE A 585 3.10 22.04 12.79
N THR A 586 3.66 22.90 11.94
CA THR A 586 3.12 24.24 11.71
C THR A 586 1.70 24.16 11.16
N SER A 587 1.45 23.31 10.15
CA SER A 587 0.10 23.09 9.60
C SER A 587 -0.90 22.67 10.68
N ALA A 588 -0.55 21.68 11.51
CA ALA A 588 -1.40 21.24 12.62
C ALA A 588 -1.69 22.39 13.60
N TYR A 589 -0.66 23.17 13.98
CA TYR A 589 -0.82 24.29 14.90
C TYR A 589 -1.65 25.45 14.32
N GLN A 590 -1.45 25.78 13.04
CA GLN A 590 -2.17 26.85 12.38
C GLN A 590 -3.67 26.56 12.27
N LYS A 591 -4.02 25.28 12.03
CA LYS A 591 -5.40 24.79 12.01
C LYS A 591 -6.01 24.55 13.40
N GLY A 592 -5.24 24.74 14.49
CA GLY A 592 -5.71 24.47 15.86
C GLY A 592 -5.84 22.98 16.18
N MET A 593 -5.18 22.12 15.41
CA MET A 593 -5.24 20.66 15.50
C MET A 593 -4.12 20.08 16.35
N LEU A 594 -3.04 20.81 16.65
CA LEU A 594 -1.97 20.33 17.52
C LEU A 594 -2.45 20.29 18.99
N THR A 595 -3.14 19.21 19.38
CA THR A 595 -3.77 19.06 20.70
C THR A 595 -3.13 17.95 21.52
N LYS A 596 -2.49 16.98 20.85
CA LYS A 596 -1.84 15.83 21.49
C LYS A 596 -0.45 16.13 22.01
N MET A 597 0.08 17.35 21.90
CA MET A 597 1.37 17.79 22.46
C MET A 597 1.32 19.28 22.84
N ASP A 598 2.22 19.72 23.73
CA ASP A 598 2.38 21.14 24.02
C ASP A 598 2.98 21.86 22.80
N PRO A 599 2.31 22.89 22.24
CA PRO A 599 2.86 23.68 21.15
C PRO A 599 4.20 24.37 21.48
N ALA A 600 4.48 24.65 22.75
CA ALA A 600 5.77 25.19 23.18
C ALA A 600 6.91 24.18 23.01
N ASP A 601 6.69 22.91 23.39
CA ASP A 601 7.65 21.82 23.16
C ASP A 601 7.90 21.63 21.66
N ALA A 602 6.81 21.64 20.87
CA ALA A 602 6.88 21.52 19.42
C ALA A 602 7.72 22.64 18.79
N TYR A 603 7.46 23.88 19.21
CA TYR A 603 8.20 25.05 18.74
C TYR A 603 9.69 24.96 19.08
N LEU A 604 10.04 24.58 20.30
CA LEU A 604 11.43 24.43 20.71
C LEU A 604 12.15 23.35 19.89
N ALA A 605 11.51 22.21 19.64
CA ALA A 605 12.07 21.14 18.81
C ALA A 605 12.34 21.60 17.36
N MET A 606 11.43 22.39 16.78
CA MET A 606 11.65 23.00 15.45
C MET A 606 12.81 24.00 15.47
N VAL A 607 12.92 24.83 16.50
CA VAL A 607 14.03 25.77 16.66
C VAL A 607 15.38 25.02 16.74
N GLU A 608 15.47 23.92 17.49
CA GLU A 608 16.68 23.10 17.54
C GLU A 608 17.02 22.51 16.16
N ASN A 609 16.02 22.01 15.43
CA ASN A 609 16.23 21.50 14.07
C ASN A 609 16.76 22.56 13.10
N HIS A 610 16.41 23.84 13.32
CA HIS A 610 16.80 24.97 12.47
C HIS A 610 18.14 25.63 12.87
N LYS A 611 18.81 25.15 13.92
CA LYS A 611 20.14 25.60 14.37
C LYS A 611 21.28 24.82 13.70
N PRO A 612 22.51 25.38 13.65
CA PRO A 612 23.70 24.67 13.17
C PRO A 612 23.91 23.31 13.85
N GLY A 613 23.89 22.22 13.06
CA GLY A 613 23.99 20.84 13.55
C GLY A 613 22.65 20.16 13.83
N GLY A 614 21.53 20.86 13.68
CA GLY A 614 20.18 20.30 13.71
C GLY A 614 19.80 19.58 12.42
N MET A 615 18.53 19.23 12.28
CA MET A 615 18.04 18.47 11.12
C MET A 615 18.06 19.27 9.80
N LEU A 616 18.16 20.60 9.84
CA LEU A 616 18.24 21.42 8.63
C LEU A 616 19.56 21.18 7.87
N GLY A 617 20.59 20.63 8.53
CA GLY A 617 21.88 20.33 7.92
C GLY A 617 23.08 20.41 8.87
N PRO A 618 24.28 20.11 8.37
CA PRO A 618 25.54 20.25 9.13
C PRO A 618 25.77 21.67 9.64
N LYS A 619 26.59 21.79 10.69
CA LYS A 619 26.85 23.06 11.39
C LYS A 619 27.39 24.14 10.45
N GLU A 620 28.35 23.78 9.61
CA GLU A 620 29.04 24.68 8.69
C GLU A 620 28.11 25.15 7.57
N GLU A 621 27.29 24.25 7.02
CA GLU A 621 26.33 24.57 5.96
C GLU A 621 25.22 25.51 6.45
N ILE A 622 24.64 25.23 7.63
CA ILE A 622 23.62 26.12 8.21
C ILE A 622 24.23 27.48 8.56
N ALA A 623 25.45 27.52 9.10
CA ALA A 623 26.11 28.80 9.39
C ALA A 623 26.33 29.62 8.11
N PHE A 624 26.71 28.96 7.00
CA PHE A 624 26.78 29.61 5.69
C PHE A 624 25.38 30.09 5.25
N TYR A 625 24.35 29.25 5.33
CA TYR A 625 22.98 29.60 4.96
C TYR A 625 22.45 30.80 5.76
N ILE A 626 22.63 30.84 7.08
CA ILE A 626 22.21 31.96 7.92
C ILE A 626 22.91 33.26 7.51
N LYS A 627 24.21 33.20 7.19
CA LYS A 627 25.00 34.37 6.79
C LYS A 627 24.68 34.83 5.37
N ASN A 628 24.55 33.89 4.44
CA ASN A 628 24.53 34.16 3.00
C ASN A 628 23.15 33.99 2.37
N GLY A 629 22.15 33.44 3.06
CA GLY A 629 20.78 33.29 2.58
C GLY A 629 20.54 32.14 1.59
N TYR A 630 21.55 31.33 1.30
CA TYR A 630 21.40 30.16 0.43
C TYR A 630 22.41 29.06 0.80
N TYR A 631 22.11 27.81 0.42
CA TYR A 631 23.03 26.68 0.54
C TYR A 631 23.99 26.64 -0.65
N PRO A 632 25.32 26.60 -0.41
CA PRO A 632 26.30 26.63 -1.48
C PRO A 632 26.17 25.37 -2.35
N GLY A 633 26.09 25.56 -3.65
CA GLY A 633 25.92 24.52 -4.65
C GLY A 633 24.54 23.86 -4.68
N ASN A 634 23.56 24.28 -3.86
CA ASN A 634 22.26 23.61 -3.77
C ASN A 634 21.07 24.59 -3.66
N ALA A 635 20.41 24.82 -4.79
CA ALA A 635 19.20 25.64 -4.86
C ALA A 635 17.97 24.90 -4.30
N GLY A 636 17.90 23.57 -4.46
CA GLY A 636 16.78 22.75 -3.96
C GLY A 636 16.63 22.85 -2.44
N ILE A 637 17.70 22.59 -1.70
CA ILE A 637 17.73 22.74 -0.23
C ILE A 637 17.42 24.19 0.18
N THR A 638 17.88 25.18 -0.60
CA THR A 638 17.57 26.59 -0.32
C THR A 638 16.07 26.88 -0.39
N ILE A 639 15.35 26.35 -1.39
CA ILE A 639 13.90 26.54 -1.52
C ILE A 639 13.16 25.87 -0.36
N GLU A 640 13.54 24.64 -0.01
CA GLU A 640 12.96 23.90 1.12
C GLU A 640 13.17 24.62 2.45
N ALA A 641 14.42 24.99 2.75
CA ALA A 641 14.78 25.67 3.99
C ALA A 641 14.11 27.05 4.10
N ALA A 642 14.00 27.78 2.99
CA ALA A 642 13.28 29.05 2.96
C ALA A 642 11.81 28.89 3.32
N PHE A 643 11.13 27.89 2.77
CA PHE A 643 9.73 27.61 3.09
C PHE A 643 9.55 27.17 4.55
N GLN A 644 10.44 26.32 5.07
CA GLN A 644 10.39 25.86 6.45
C GLN A 644 10.68 26.99 7.45
N ASP A 645 11.58 27.92 7.12
CA ASP A 645 11.79 29.14 7.90
C ASP A 645 10.57 30.04 7.90
N TRP A 646 9.92 30.19 6.76
CA TRP A 646 8.65 30.90 6.69
C TRP A 646 7.58 30.23 7.57
N ALA A 647 7.42 28.91 7.49
CA ALA A 647 6.47 28.17 8.33
C ALA A 647 6.76 28.38 9.83
N LEU A 648 8.01 28.25 10.25
CA LEU A 648 8.43 28.50 11.64
C LEU A 648 8.17 29.96 12.08
N SER A 649 8.38 30.92 11.18
CA SER A 649 8.03 32.33 11.41
C SER A 649 6.54 32.52 11.65
N GLN A 650 5.68 31.90 10.84
CA GLN A 650 4.22 31.98 11.00
C GLN A 650 3.76 31.39 12.33
N MET A 651 4.35 30.27 12.77
CA MET A 651 4.06 29.70 14.08
C MET A 651 4.53 30.63 15.20
N ALA A 652 5.76 31.17 15.10
CA ALA A 652 6.30 32.10 16.07
C ALA A 652 5.40 33.33 16.25
N GLU A 653 4.88 33.89 15.15
CA GLU A 653 3.98 35.03 15.16
C GLU A 653 2.68 34.72 15.92
N LYS A 654 2.00 33.61 15.59
CA LYS A 654 0.77 33.20 16.28
C LYS A 654 0.98 32.88 17.76
N MET A 655 2.18 32.44 18.14
CA MET A 655 2.58 32.24 19.54
C MET A 655 2.99 33.53 20.28
N GLY A 656 3.00 34.69 19.63
CA GLY A 656 3.44 35.96 20.22
C GLY A 656 4.97 36.10 20.36
N LYS A 657 5.77 35.28 19.67
CA LYS A 657 7.24 35.29 19.69
C LYS A 657 7.82 36.23 18.63
N GLY A 658 7.51 37.52 18.75
CA GLY A 658 7.79 38.51 17.70
C GLY A 658 9.25 38.61 17.22
N LYS A 659 10.25 38.43 18.11
CA LYS A 659 11.67 38.45 17.71
C LYS A 659 12.03 37.30 16.78
N ASP A 660 11.54 36.10 17.09
CA ASP A 660 11.79 34.91 16.30
C ASP A 660 11.03 34.96 14.98
N ALA A 661 9.78 35.43 15.01
CA ALA A 661 8.97 35.64 13.81
C ALA A 661 9.71 36.51 12.78
N VAL A 662 10.25 37.66 13.20
CA VAL A 662 11.05 38.56 12.34
C VAL A 662 12.35 37.89 11.87
N TYR A 663 13.03 37.16 12.75
CA TYR A 663 14.28 36.47 12.42
C TYR A 663 14.09 35.44 11.31
N TYR A 664 13.13 34.52 11.48
CA TYR A 664 12.87 33.46 10.51
C TYR A 664 12.22 33.98 9.22
N ALA A 665 11.35 35.01 9.31
CA ALA A 665 10.84 35.70 8.12
C ALA A 665 11.98 36.27 7.27
N LYS A 666 12.94 36.96 7.90
CA LYS A 666 14.11 37.49 7.18
C LYS A 666 14.95 36.38 6.55
N ARG A 667 15.14 35.26 7.26
CA ARG A 667 15.91 34.10 6.79
C ARG A 667 15.26 33.46 5.56
N SER A 668 13.93 33.32 5.57
CA SER A 668 13.15 32.77 4.46
C SER A 668 13.36 33.52 3.13
N MET A 669 13.66 34.82 3.17
CA MET A 669 13.82 35.63 1.94
C MET A 669 15.20 35.50 1.28
N GLY A 670 16.07 34.64 1.79
CA GLY A 670 17.43 34.44 1.27
C GLY A 670 17.49 33.93 -0.18
N TRP A 671 16.47 33.20 -0.63
CA TRP A 671 16.36 32.63 -1.98
C TRP A 671 16.52 33.66 -3.11
N LYS A 672 16.22 34.95 -2.85
CA LYS A 672 16.35 36.04 -3.83
C LYS A 672 17.77 36.15 -4.41
N LYS A 673 18.80 35.73 -3.67
CA LYS A 673 20.19 35.70 -4.14
C LYS A 673 20.45 34.67 -5.23
N LEU A 674 19.59 33.66 -5.34
CA LEU A 674 19.63 32.62 -6.35
C LEU A 674 18.73 32.93 -7.55
N PHE A 675 17.95 34.02 -7.52
CA PHE A 675 17.19 34.46 -8.68
C PHE A 675 18.14 34.97 -9.76
N ARG A 676 18.03 34.40 -10.96
CA ARG A 676 18.88 34.71 -12.10
C ARG A 676 18.10 35.56 -13.11
N PRO A 677 18.35 36.88 -13.24
CA PRO A 677 17.50 37.78 -14.01
C PRO A 677 17.41 37.49 -15.51
N ASP A 678 18.49 37.00 -16.14
CA ASP A 678 18.51 36.65 -17.58
C ASP A 678 17.68 35.40 -17.91
N GLN A 679 17.51 34.50 -16.93
CA GLN A 679 16.72 33.28 -17.07
C GLN A 679 15.34 33.38 -16.42
N GLN A 680 15.17 34.33 -15.50
CA GLN A 680 13.98 34.51 -14.66
C GLN A 680 13.58 33.22 -13.91
N LEU A 681 14.56 32.48 -13.39
CA LEU A 681 14.39 31.26 -12.59
C LEU A 681 15.40 31.26 -11.44
N ILE A 682 15.22 30.35 -10.48
CA ILE A 682 16.20 30.09 -9.43
C ILE A 682 17.32 29.20 -9.99
N PHE A 683 18.57 29.53 -9.65
CA PHE A 683 19.76 28.74 -10.05
C PHE A 683 20.71 28.54 -8.86
N PRO A 684 21.42 27.40 -8.78
CA PRO A 684 22.39 27.16 -7.73
C PRO A 684 23.64 28.05 -7.91
N LYS A 685 24.14 28.58 -6.78
CA LYS A 685 25.42 29.28 -6.68
C LYS A 685 26.37 28.53 -5.78
N ASP A 686 27.66 28.52 -6.13
CA ASP A 686 28.71 28.02 -5.24
C ASP A 686 28.92 28.93 -4.00
N ALA A 687 29.87 28.55 -3.14
CA ALA A 687 30.22 29.30 -1.94
C ALA A 687 30.78 30.71 -2.23
N ASP A 688 31.34 30.93 -3.42
CA ASP A 688 31.89 32.21 -3.87
C ASP A 688 30.84 33.09 -4.58
N GLY A 689 29.61 32.59 -4.73
CA GLY A 689 28.50 33.30 -5.37
C GLY A 689 28.45 33.20 -6.90
N ARG A 690 29.24 32.30 -7.51
CA ARG A 690 29.22 32.03 -8.95
C ARG A 690 28.12 31.02 -9.28
N TRP A 691 27.47 31.19 -10.43
CA TRP A 691 26.48 30.22 -10.90
C TRP A 691 27.14 28.88 -11.21
N LEU A 692 26.56 27.79 -10.72
CA LEU A 692 27.12 26.44 -10.89
C LEU A 692 27.01 25.96 -12.35
N HIS A 693 25.94 26.36 -13.04
CA HIS A 693 25.68 26.11 -14.45
C HIS A 693 24.71 27.16 -15.02
N ALA A 694 24.46 27.10 -16.34
CA ALA A 694 23.50 27.97 -17.03
C ALA A 694 22.30 27.23 -17.63
N ASP A 695 22.32 25.90 -17.64
CA ASP A 695 21.23 25.08 -18.16
C ASP A 695 20.08 24.94 -17.15
N PRO A 696 18.85 25.43 -17.43
CA PRO A 696 17.72 25.33 -16.51
C PRO A 696 17.15 23.90 -16.37
N LEU A 697 17.53 22.96 -17.25
CA LEU A 697 17.13 21.55 -17.19
C LEU A 697 18.17 20.67 -16.49
N SER A 698 19.33 21.22 -16.11
CA SER A 698 20.34 20.49 -15.35
C SER A 698 19.84 20.19 -13.93
N GLY A 699 19.99 18.94 -13.50
CA GLY A 699 19.76 18.52 -12.11
C GLY A 699 20.92 18.86 -11.16
N GLN A 700 22.02 19.41 -11.67
CA GLN A 700 23.16 19.79 -10.82
C GLN A 700 22.75 20.88 -9.82
N GLY A 701 22.95 20.62 -8.53
CA GLY A 701 22.56 21.57 -7.47
C GLY A 701 21.07 21.60 -7.12
N TRP A 702 20.35 20.53 -7.46
CA TRP A 702 18.95 20.30 -7.10
C TRP A 702 18.78 18.97 -6.35
N ILE A 703 17.67 18.83 -5.64
CA ILE A 703 17.21 17.56 -5.06
C ILE A 703 16.09 17.06 -5.96
N GLU A 704 16.41 16.06 -6.78
CA GLU A 704 15.45 15.35 -7.65
C GLU A 704 14.59 16.25 -8.56
N ALA A 705 15.12 17.41 -8.93
CA ALA A 705 14.43 18.44 -9.68
C ALA A 705 15.40 19.24 -10.55
N ASN A 706 14.89 20.26 -11.22
CA ASN A 706 15.68 21.27 -11.92
C ASN A 706 15.06 22.66 -11.69
N ALA A 707 15.61 23.68 -12.36
CA ALA A 707 15.15 25.06 -12.19
C ALA A 707 13.67 25.25 -12.58
N TRP A 708 13.21 24.58 -13.65
CA TRP A 708 11.83 24.66 -14.10
C TRP A 708 10.84 23.98 -13.15
N GLN A 709 11.23 22.88 -12.51
CA GLN A 709 10.34 22.16 -11.62
C GLN A 709 10.22 22.83 -10.26
N ALA A 710 11.35 23.25 -9.68
CA ALA A 710 11.41 23.65 -8.27
C ALA A 710 11.20 25.16 -8.02
N THR A 711 11.43 26.04 -9.01
CA THR A 711 11.29 27.51 -8.83
C THR A 711 9.91 27.89 -8.29
N TRP A 712 8.85 27.22 -8.75
CA TRP A 712 7.46 27.51 -8.36
C TRP A 712 7.10 26.97 -6.96
N GLY A 713 7.96 26.13 -6.39
CA GLY A 713 7.87 25.66 -5.00
C GLY A 713 8.17 26.74 -3.95
N LEU A 714 8.54 27.95 -4.37
CA LEU A 714 8.62 29.15 -3.51
C LEU A 714 7.20 29.65 -3.12
N SER A 715 6.36 28.75 -2.63
CA SER A 715 4.93 28.98 -2.45
C SER A 715 4.59 30.11 -1.47
N HIS A 716 5.46 30.35 -0.48
CA HIS A 716 5.33 31.45 0.47
C HIS A 716 5.65 32.83 -0.14
N ALA A 717 6.31 32.88 -1.31
CA ALA A 717 6.85 34.10 -1.90
C ALA A 717 6.52 34.25 -3.41
N ILE A 718 5.39 33.66 -3.86
CA ILE A 718 4.92 33.79 -5.24
C ILE A 718 4.74 35.26 -5.67
N PRO A 719 4.17 36.18 -4.86
CA PRO A 719 4.05 37.59 -5.23
C PRO A 719 5.41 38.25 -5.52
N GLU A 720 6.41 38.01 -4.68
CA GLU A 720 7.76 38.57 -4.85
C GLU A 720 8.48 37.94 -6.05
N LEU A 721 8.30 36.63 -6.27
CA LEU A 721 8.84 35.95 -7.44
C LEU A 721 8.23 36.52 -8.73
N ALA A 722 6.91 36.73 -8.76
CA ALA A 722 6.23 37.37 -9.89
C ALA A 722 6.75 38.78 -10.15
N GLN A 723 6.96 39.58 -9.09
CA GLN A 723 7.56 40.91 -9.23
C GLN A 723 8.95 40.86 -9.87
N LEU A 724 9.82 39.93 -9.45
CA LEU A 724 11.15 39.75 -10.03
C LEU A 724 11.12 39.26 -11.49
N MET A 725 10.08 38.51 -11.88
CA MET A 725 9.85 38.08 -13.27
C MET A 725 9.24 39.18 -14.17
N GLY A 726 8.93 40.36 -13.64
CA GLY A 726 8.33 41.46 -14.40
C GLY A 726 6.81 41.56 -14.25
N GLY A 727 6.24 40.98 -13.20
CA GLY A 727 4.82 41.00 -12.88
C GLY A 727 4.09 39.69 -13.17
N ASN A 728 2.83 39.64 -12.77
CA ASN A 728 1.98 38.45 -12.83
C ASN A 728 1.84 37.87 -14.25
N ASP A 729 1.67 38.71 -15.27
CA ASP A 729 1.51 38.23 -16.65
C ASP A 729 2.78 37.57 -17.19
N ALA A 730 3.96 38.13 -16.90
CA ALA A 730 5.23 37.55 -17.30
C ALA A 730 5.49 36.21 -16.59
N PHE A 731 5.18 36.17 -15.29
CA PHE A 731 5.21 34.96 -14.48
C PHE A 731 4.31 33.86 -15.07
N CYS A 732 3.03 34.16 -15.29
CA CYS A 732 2.07 33.18 -15.83
C CYS A 732 2.44 32.73 -17.24
N LYS A 733 2.89 33.63 -18.12
CA LYS A 733 3.36 33.26 -19.46
C LYS A 733 4.51 32.26 -19.41
N LYS A 734 5.47 32.47 -18.50
CA LYS A 734 6.64 31.60 -18.33
C LYS A 734 6.25 30.22 -17.75
N LEU A 735 5.39 30.19 -16.74
CA LEU A 735 4.86 28.94 -16.19
C LEU A 735 4.01 28.18 -17.22
N ASN A 736 3.15 28.87 -17.98
CA ASN A 736 2.33 28.27 -19.02
C ASN A 736 3.19 27.60 -20.11
N HIS A 737 4.28 28.26 -20.52
CA HIS A 737 5.25 27.66 -21.43
C HIS A 737 5.81 26.33 -20.90
N ALA A 738 6.17 26.26 -19.61
CA ALA A 738 6.67 25.03 -18.99
C ALA A 738 5.64 23.88 -19.06
N PHE A 739 4.35 24.19 -18.83
CA PHE A 739 3.27 23.22 -18.99
C PHE A 739 3.08 22.79 -20.45
N GLU A 740 3.12 23.71 -21.41
CA GLU A 740 3.03 23.38 -22.84
C GLU A 740 4.15 22.44 -23.29
N GLN A 741 5.37 22.63 -22.77
CA GLN A 741 6.50 21.74 -23.07
C GLN A 741 6.31 20.32 -22.51
N SER A 742 5.68 20.19 -21.35
CA SER A 742 5.49 18.92 -20.65
C SER A 742 4.22 18.15 -21.06
N ALA A 743 3.27 18.79 -21.74
CA ALA A 743 1.95 18.21 -22.02
C ALA A 743 1.98 16.94 -22.90
N LYS A 744 2.99 16.81 -23.77
CA LYS A 744 3.17 15.64 -24.65
C LYS A 744 3.74 14.42 -23.92
N ASP A 745 4.34 14.64 -22.76
CA ASP A 745 5.00 13.64 -21.92
C ASP A 745 4.12 13.35 -20.68
N ASP A 746 2.82 13.61 -20.77
CA ASP A 746 1.82 13.44 -19.70
C ASP A 746 2.17 14.13 -18.37
N PHE A 747 3.08 15.11 -18.39
CA PHE A 747 3.65 15.76 -17.19
C PHE A 747 4.38 14.78 -16.26
N VAL A 748 4.95 13.72 -16.81
CA VAL A 748 5.61 12.66 -16.07
C VAL A 748 7.06 12.58 -16.52
N PHE A 749 7.98 12.93 -15.62
CA PHE A 749 9.41 12.77 -15.84
C PHE A 749 10.10 12.21 -14.60
N GLY A 750 11.03 11.27 -14.81
CA GLY A 750 11.94 10.80 -13.78
C GLY A 750 12.96 11.88 -13.39
N TYR A 751 13.17 12.00 -12.07
CA TYR A 751 14.19 12.76 -11.34
C TYR A 751 15.01 13.77 -12.20
N SER A 752 14.67 15.07 -12.07
CA SER A 752 15.38 16.22 -12.67
C SER A 752 15.17 16.49 -14.17
N ASN A 753 14.47 15.64 -14.92
CA ASN A 753 14.25 15.85 -16.36
C ASN A 753 12.93 16.59 -16.66
N GLY A 754 12.88 17.31 -17.78
CA GLY A 754 11.65 17.96 -18.26
C GLY A 754 11.30 19.27 -17.52
N TYR A 755 10.26 19.96 -17.99
CA TYR A 755 9.91 21.30 -17.53
C TYR A 755 9.02 21.27 -16.27
N VAL A 756 7.92 20.52 -16.32
CA VAL A 756 7.02 20.23 -15.20
C VAL A 756 6.87 18.71 -15.09
N SER A 757 6.98 18.21 -13.86
CA SER A 757 6.74 16.79 -13.54
C SER A 757 5.85 16.67 -12.31
N TYR A 758 4.83 15.83 -12.43
CA TYR A 758 3.94 15.37 -11.36
C TYR A 758 4.27 13.94 -10.92
N ALA A 759 5.38 13.38 -11.42
CA ALA A 759 5.91 12.08 -11.00
C ALA A 759 6.76 12.15 -9.71
N ASN A 760 7.02 13.36 -9.20
CA ASN A 760 7.80 13.59 -7.98
C ASN A 760 7.32 14.86 -7.25
N GLN A 761 7.59 14.97 -5.95
CA GLN A 761 7.02 16.00 -5.08
C GLN A 761 7.35 17.46 -5.48
N PRO A 762 8.58 17.81 -5.91
CA PRO A 762 8.94 19.22 -6.17
C PRO A 762 8.04 19.95 -7.17
N GLY A 763 7.44 19.25 -8.13
CA GLY A 763 6.57 19.84 -9.14
C GLY A 763 5.06 19.79 -8.83
N CYS A 764 4.65 19.11 -7.75
CA CYS A 764 3.24 18.80 -7.47
C CYS A 764 2.36 20.04 -7.22
N SER A 765 2.94 21.20 -6.91
CA SER A 765 2.19 22.45 -6.70
C SER A 765 2.04 23.32 -7.95
N ASN A 766 2.81 23.05 -9.02
CA ASN A 766 3.05 24.03 -10.09
C ASN A 766 1.78 24.54 -10.78
N ALA A 767 0.79 23.68 -11.07
CA ALA A 767 -0.44 24.09 -11.76
C ALA A 767 -1.33 24.99 -10.90
N HIS A 768 -1.20 24.90 -9.59
CA HIS A 768 -2.01 25.67 -8.64
C HIS A 768 -1.48 27.11 -8.47
N VAL A 769 -0.24 27.37 -8.90
CA VAL A 769 0.41 28.66 -8.72
C VAL A 769 -0.20 29.77 -9.58
N PHE A 770 -0.79 29.47 -10.75
CA PHE A 770 -1.44 30.51 -11.58
C PHE A 770 -2.54 31.29 -10.85
N SER A 771 -3.26 30.63 -9.93
CA SER A 771 -4.31 31.27 -9.13
C SER A 771 -3.73 32.35 -8.20
N HIS A 772 -2.52 32.14 -7.68
CA HIS A 772 -1.80 33.11 -6.84
C HIS A 772 -1.16 34.26 -7.62
N ALA A 773 -1.09 34.12 -8.95
CA ALA A 773 -0.63 35.16 -9.87
C ALA A 773 -1.77 35.78 -10.70
N GLY A 774 -3.04 35.58 -10.30
CA GLY A 774 -4.18 36.27 -10.92
C GLY A 774 -4.68 35.69 -12.24
N GLN A 775 -4.25 34.49 -12.64
CA GLN A 775 -4.76 33.77 -13.83
C GLN A 775 -5.37 32.41 -13.47
N PRO A 776 -6.42 32.34 -12.63
CA PRO A 776 -6.98 31.08 -12.13
C PRO A 776 -7.55 30.16 -13.22
N TRP A 777 -7.93 30.68 -14.39
CA TRP A 777 -8.37 29.85 -15.52
C TRP A 777 -7.27 28.94 -16.06
N LEU A 778 -5.99 29.33 -15.93
CA LEU A 778 -4.86 28.47 -16.27
C LEU A 778 -4.68 27.36 -15.25
N THR A 779 -4.89 27.63 -13.94
CA THR A 779 -4.96 26.55 -12.94
C THR A 779 -6.05 25.56 -13.30
N GLN A 780 -7.27 26.04 -13.59
CA GLN A 780 -8.39 25.16 -13.97
C GLN A 780 -8.08 24.30 -15.19
N TYR A 781 -7.44 24.89 -16.21
CA TYR A 781 -7.05 24.17 -17.42
C TYR A 781 -5.98 23.11 -17.15
N TRP A 782 -4.86 23.50 -16.55
CA TRP A 782 -3.72 22.60 -16.35
C TRP A 782 -3.96 21.54 -15.27
N VAL A 783 -4.67 21.85 -14.19
CA VAL A 783 -5.01 20.84 -13.15
C VAL A 783 -5.85 19.72 -13.74
N ARG A 784 -6.89 20.03 -14.53
CA ARG A 784 -7.71 18.99 -15.18
C ARG A 784 -6.88 18.14 -16.13
N ARG A 785 -6.00 18.78 -16.91
CA ARG A 785 -5.16 18.10 -17.89
C ARG A 785 -4.09 17.23 -17.24
N VAL A 786 -3.43 17.70 -16.19
CA VAL A 786 -2.49 16.91 -15.37
C VAL A 786 -3.20 15.73 -14.73
N LYS A 787 -4.35 15.96 -14.08
CA LYS A 787 -5.11 14.88 -13.44
C LYS A 787 -5.49 13.79 -14.43
N GLU A 788 -5.96 14.16 -15.61
CA GLU A 788 -6.32 13.21 -16.67
C GLU A 788 -5.09 12.43 -17.19
N GLN A 789 -3.99 13.12 -17.49
CA GLN A 789 -2.83 12.50 -18.15
C GLN A 789 -1.90 11.75 -17.18
N ALA A 790 -1.54 12.36 -16.04
CA ALA A 790 -0.61 11.78 -15.07
C ALA A 790 -1.30 10.78 -14.13
N TYR A 791 -2.52 11.06 -13.70
CA TYR A 791 -3.19 10.31 -12.63
C TYR A 791 -4.53 9.67 -13.06
N GLY A 792 -4.92 9.77 -14.33
CA GLY A 792 -6.25 9.34 -14.77
C GLY A 792 -6.39 7.84 -15.04
N ALA A 793 -5.26 7.13 -15.16
CA ALA A 793 -5.25 5.71 -15.46
C ALA A 793 -5.68 4.85 -14.25
N ILE A 794 -6.35 3.73 -14.55
CA ILE A 794 -6.88 2.76 -13.57
C ILE A 794 -6.44 1.34 -13.94
N THR A 795 -5.16 1.18 -14.28
CA THR A 795 -4.64 -0.07 -14.83
C THR A 795 -3.54 -0.62 -13.93
N PRO A 796 -3.26 -1.93 -13.95
CA PRO A 796 -2.13 -2.48 -13.20
C PRO A 796 -0.77 -1.85 -13.52
N ASP A 797 -0.59 -1.32 -14.73
CA ASP A 797 0.68 -0.72 -15.17
C ASP A 797 0.80 0.79 -14.95
N LYS A 798 -0.32 1.48 -14.69
CA LYS A 798 -0.41 2.95 -14.68
C LYS A 798 -1.59 3.44 -13.82
N GLY A 799 -1.32 4.41 -12.95
CA GLY A 799 -2.27 5.17 -12.14
C GLY A 799 -1.71 6.41 -11.40
N TYR A 800 -0.39 6.50 -11.22
CA TYR A 800 0.37 7.52 -10.48
C TYR A 800 1.53 8.08 -11.33
N GLY A 801 1.32 8.18 -12.64
CA GLY A 801 2.33 8.62 -13.59
C GLY A 801 3.35 7.54 -13.97
N GLY A 802 3.24 6.31 -13.48
CA GLY A 802 4.20 5.25 -13.81
C GLY A 802 5.56 5.42 -13.12
N HIS A 803 5.60 6.18 -12.04
CA HIS A 803 6.74 6.41 -11.13
C HIS A 803 6.34 5.99 -9.70
N ASP A 804 7.01 6.50 -8.68
CA ASP A 804 6.78 6.06 -7.31
C ASP A 804 5.47 6.61 -6.72
N GLU A 805 4.67 5.74 -6.10
CA GLU A 805 3.59 6.17 -5.20
C GLU A 805 4.19 6.29 -3.80
N ASP A 806 4.64 7.51 -3.46
CA ASP A 806 5.37 7.77 -2.22
C ASP A 806 4.44 7.85 -0.99
N GLN A 807 3.89 6.70 -0.59
CA GLN A 807 3.05 6.50 0.60
C GLN A 807 1.87 7.47 0.65
N GLY A 808 1.08 7.51 -0.42
CA GLY A 808 -0.12 8.32 -0.51
C GLY A 808 0.09 9.75 -0.99
N GLN A 809 1.33 10.21 -1.23
CA GLN A 809 1.55 11.58 -1.67
C GLN A 809 0.96 11.86 -3.06
N MET A 810 1.19 10.96 -4.02
CA MET A 810 0.65 11.12 -5.38
C MET A 810 -0.86 10.91 -5.40
N GLY A 811 -1.36 9.92 -4.64
CA GLY A 811 -2.79 9.77 -4.37
C GLY A 811 -3.41 11.02 -3.75
N GLY A 812 -2.76 11.62 -2.75
CA GLY A 812 -3.22 12.83 -2.09
C GLY A 812 -3.32 14.04 -3.03
N VAL A 813 -2.32 14.24 -3.91
CA VAL A 813 -2.39 15.27 -4.97
C VAL A 813 -3.56 14.98 -5.91
N SER A 814 -3.69 13.76 -6.41
CA SER A 814 -4.78 13.38 -7.31
C SER A 814 -6.16 13.58 -6.66
N ALA A 815 -6.34 13.18 -5.40
CA ALA A 815 -7.59 13.33 -4.66
C ALA A 815 -7.98 14.81 -4.50
N LEU A 816 -7.02 15.65 -4.07
CA LEU A 816 -7.20 17.11 -3.96
C LEU A 816 -7.58 17.76 -5.30
N MET A 817 -6.91 17.37 -6.39
CA MET A 817 -7.28 17.79 -7.75
C MET A 817 -8.69 17.34 -8.16
N ALA A 818 -9.15 16.17 -7.69
CA ALA A 818 -10.47 15.63 -8.00
C ALA A 818 -11.59 16.47 -7.39
N ILE A 819 -11.44 16.83 -6.12
CA ILE A 819 -12.43 17.62 -5.37
C ILE A 819 -12.29 19.13 -5.61
N GLY A 820 -11.24 19.55 -6.34
CA GLY A 820 -11.01 20.94 -6.72
C GLY A 820 -10.45 21.82 -5.60
N LEU A 821 -9.83 21.22 -4.58
CA LEU A 821 -9.22 21.93 -3.45
C LEU A 821 -7.70 21.78 -3.50
N PHE A 822 -6.97 22.86 -3.23
CA PHE A 822 -5.51 22.82 -3.10
C PHE A 822 -5.03 24.02 -2.28
N ASN A 823 -3.92 23.86 -1.57
CA ASN A 823 -3.25 24.95 -0.85
C ASN A 823 -1.74 24.86 -1.06
N ILE A 824 -1.13 25.85 -1.72
CA ILE A 824 0.33 25.89 -1.95
C ILE A 824 1.11 26.24 -0.67
N GLN A 825 0.46 26.78 0.36
CA GLN A 825 1.09 27.16 1.63
C GLN A 825 0.99 26.08 2.71
N GLY A 826 0.10 25.09 2.54
CA GLY A 826 -0.05 23.93 3.43
C GLY A 826 -0.51 24.19 4.87
N ASN A 827 -0.45 25.44 5.34
CA ASN A 827 -0.78 25.87 6.70
C ASN A 827 -2.25 26.20 6.87
#